data_AF-A0A7W5F6B5-F1
#
_entry.id   AF-A0A7W5F6B5-F1
#
_cell.length_a   1.000
_cell.length_b   1.000
_cell.length_c   1.000
_cell.angle_alpha   90.00
_cell.angle_beta   90.00
_cell.angle_gamma   90.00
#
_symmetry.space_group_name_H-M   'P 1'
#
loop_
_entity.id
_entity.type
_entity.pdbx_description
1 polymer ?
#
loop_
_entity_poly.entity_id
_entity_poly.type
_entity_poly.pdbx_seq_one_letter_code
_entity_poly.pdbx_strand_id
1 'polypeptide(L)'
;MLWRVVRAVGGWGCMWSLYRGLCVAGVLSVGGCRLFERAGMVGEWGAPDESVWGKSRGLDPGLAPYPLIRHLLDAAAMALYLWVAYLAENQRVRIAEGMGLAGEVDRARTVVGLCAGLHDVGKVSGFQFCSRRGSQYLSAELAGDRVKMSAERFGHDVAGAQSVAEVLAGLGFAGDEELRVAERLAEIVGGHHGRFHRLEDGIAASFLGGAAWARQRMAHAAAVHGLLGAPQAPGVFKAPAAVLVTGLVILADWLVSQEDYLRKRQRGLEPVLADHFQRSKRDAPGLLAEAGLARVPLQRKEFAQAYGIQGEPNPLQRSVMDELRQAVGEGRRGGIFLVTAASGDGKSETALEAERILSEAFGTQGYAFLLPTMATRDQMHGRVAQALLRQSGEEAGLTLVHSMAWLNSAYADEDLVAQSVLTCDGDEVGEGSGRVEADMRPQRWLRGSKRPLLAQFAVGTIDQALMAVLPVRHNALRLLALSGKTFIVDEAHAYDPYMQVLLGRLLNWLGVYGVPVVLLPASVSDRLIKEYLQGAGHKTRALSKQTFPEPYPGWLYVDGESGRASQISCARRQEQARARGMELDVVVEPVVHGGGGARARLAVIERLLKPIEKEGGTALVVCNTVGDAQNTYLKLRERFDERSHEQGGSVQLLHARFPGDVREARTREVTQGLGRNGPRPRCRIVVATQVVEQSLDLDADIVISDLAPLSLLLLQRAGRCWRHENHWARHGYPDGRGRPAWASGPRLVVLVLGYGNISDMEIPPAVALLRAALRSPTASPPTRTAQMSHDDR
;
A
#
# COMPACT_ATOMS: atom_id res chain seq x y z
N MET A 1 57.84 31.49 15.38
CA MET A 1 58.48 30.54 16.33
C MET A 1 58.05 29.14 15.90
N LEU A 2 58.95 28.30 15.40
CA LEU A 2 59.93 27.45 16.13
C LEU A 2 59.22 26.36 16.96
N TRP A 3 59.54 25.05 16.87
CA TRP A 3 60.36 24.15 16.00
C TRP A 3 59.75 22.73 16.27
N ARG A 4 59.64 21.71 15.40
CA ARG A 4 60.49 21.04 14.37
C ARG A 4 61.60 20.13 14.93
N VAL A 5 61.79 18.95 14.29
CA VAL A 5 62.81 17.88 14.54
C VAL A 5 62.59 17.09 15.87
N VAL A 6 62.86 15.78 16.08
CA VAL A 6 63.49 14.62 15.39
C VAL A 6 62.51 13.42 15.43
N ARG A 7 62.37 12.44 14.53
CA ARG A 7 63.07 11.93 13.29
C ARG A 7 64.13 10.80 13.38
N ALA A 8 63.69 9.62 13.84
CA ALA A 8 64.05 8.25 13.36
C ALA A 8 65.44 7.60 13.63
N VAL A 9 65.40 6.42 14.26
CA VAL A 9 66.24 5.19 14.11
C VAL A 9 65.24 4.02 14.36
N GLY A 10 65.11 2.93 13.59
CA GLY A 10 66.05 1.82 13.37
C GLY A 10 66.06 0.86 14.58
N GLY A 11 65.84 -0.46 14.50
CA GLY A 11 65.47 -1.36 13.39
C GLY A 11 65.74 -2.84 13.79
N TRP A 12 65.25 -3.81 13.00
CA TRP A 12 65.43 -5.28 13.19
C TRP A 12 64.69 -5.85 14.44
N GLY A 13 64.24 -7.12 14.50
CA GLY A 13 64.18 -8.16 13.47
C GLY A 13 63.48 -9.45 13.96
N CYS A 14 63.22 -10.38 13.03
CA CYS A 14 62.90 -11.81 13.19
C CYS A 14 62.17 -12.34 14.45
N MET A 15 60.95 -12.85 14.27
CA MET A 15 60.70 -14.30 14.45
C MET A 15 59.45 -14.78 13.70
N TRP A 16 59.61 -15.88 12.94
CA TRP A 16 58.57 -16.63 12.23
C TRP A 16 59.01 -18.11 12.18
N SER A 17 58.09 -19.04 11.93
CA SER A 17 58.31 -20.51 12.03
C SER A 17 58.43 -21.00 13.50
N LEU A 18 58.00 -22.20 13.90
CA LEU A 18 57.27 -23.32 13.25
C LEU A 18 55.89 -23.45 13.95
N TYR A 19 54.85 -24.17 13.49
CA TYR A 19 54.78 -25.49 12.83
C TYR A 19 53.58 -25.61 11.87
N ARG A 20 53.63 -26.59 10.95
CA ARG A 20 52.53 -26.93 10.04
C ARG A 20 52.46 -28.44 9.81
N GLY A 21 51.24 -28.97 9.65
CA GLY A 21 50.96 -30.35 9.23
C GLY A 21 50.46 -31.28 10.34
N LEU A 22 49.81 -32.42 10.03
CA LEU A 22 49.29 -32.85 8.71
C LEU A 22 48.37 -34.08 8.91
N CYS A 23 47.18 -34.12 8.29
CA CYS A 23 46.48 -35.35 7.86
C CYS A 23 45.17 -35.05 7.12
N VAL A 24 44.79 -35.89 6.14
CA VAL A 24 43.58 -35.77 5.30
C VAL A 24 43.06 -37.17 4.89
N ALA A 25 41.73 -37.31 4.81
CA ALA A 25 40.94 -38.44 4.24
C ALA A 25 40.93 -39.79 4.99
N GLY A 26 39.79 -40.52 4.95
CA GLY A 26 39.77 -41.96 5.28
C GLY A 26 38.48 -42.66 5.77
N VAL A 27 37.39 -42.66 4.99
CA VAL A 27 36.39 -43.78 4.88
C VAL A 27 35.45 -44.14 6.08
N LEU A 28 34.23 -44.52 5.69
CA LEU A 28 33.07 -45.06 6.42
C LEU A 28 33.32 -46.22 7.42
N SER A 29 32.57 -46.25 8.54
CA SER A 29 31.87 -47.47 9.02
C SER A 29 30.73 -47.16 10.02
N VAL A 30 29.92 -48.18 10.33
CA VAL A 30 28.63 -48.15 11.03
C VAL A 30 28.76 -48.10 12.57
N GLY A 31 27.82 -47.40 13.22
CA GLY A 31 27.63 -47.31 14.69
C GLY A 31 27.54 -45.85 15.14
N GLY A 32 26.64 -45.42 16.02
CA GLY A 32 25.72 -46.15 16.90
C GLY A 32 25.61 -45.37 18.21
N CYS A 33 24.55 -44.57 18.39
CA CYS A 33 24.20 -43.82 19.61
C CYS A 33 25.35 -43.05 20.33
N ARG A 34 25.81 -41.92 19.77
CA ARG A 34 26.41 -40.78 20.54
C ARG A 34 26.69 -39.54 19.66
N LEU A 35 25.66 -38.73 19.37
CA LEU A 35 25.80 -37.41 18.73
C LEU A 35 24.81 -36.38 19.31
N PHE A 36 24.89 -36.15 20.63
CA PHE A 36 24.13 -35.10 21.32
C PHE A 36 24.97 -34.37 22.38
N GLU A 37 26.25 -34.17 22.08
CA GLU A 37 27.26 -33.66 23.06
C GLU A 37 28.18 -32.57 22.47
N ARG A 38 27.80 -31.97 21.33
CA ARG A 38 28.51 -30.84 20.69
C ARG A 38 27.57 -29.71 20.26
N ALA A 39 26.82 -29.18 21.23
CA ALA A 39 26.11 -27.91 21.15
C ALA A 39 26.14 -27.25 22.54
N GLY A 40 27.27 -26.61 22.87
CA GLY A 40 27.62 -26.16 24.23
C GLY A 40 26.89 -24.90 24.73
N MET A 41 25.55 -24.88 24.68
CA MET A 41 24.71 -23.80 25.26
C MET A 41 23.49 -24.31 26.06
N VAL A 42 23.23 -25.62 26.10
CA VAL A 42 22.16 -26.20 26.94
C VAL A 42 22.59 -26.39 28.40
N GLY A 43 23.90 -26.30 28.69
CA GLY A 43 24.49 -26.69 29.98
C GLY A 43 24.34 -25.68 31.13
N GLU A 44 24.25 -24.37 30.86
CA GLU A 44 24.27 -23.33 31.91
C GLU A 44 22.88 -22.97 32.45
N TRP A 45 21.85 -23.02 31.61
CA TRP A 45 20.53 -22.44 31.90
C TRP A 45 19.41 -23.49 32.07
N GLY A 46 19.70 -24.75 31.77
CA GLY A 46 18.74 -25.86 31.84
C GLY A 46 17.78 -25.93 30.64
N ALA A 47 16.83 -26.87 30.71
CA ALA A 47 15.79 -27.02 29.70
C ALA A 47 14.62 -26.04 29.93
N PRO A 48 13.98 -25.52 28.87
CA PRO A 48 12.80 -24.67 29.00
C PRO A 48 11.61 -25.46 29.54
N ASP A 49 10.92 -24.88 30.53
CA ASP A 49 9.75 -25.49 31.18
C ASP A 49 8.50 -25.37 30.28
N GLU A 50 8.06 -26.50 29.71
CA GLU A 50 6.88 -26.56 28.84
C GLU A 50 5.54 -26.36 29.57
N SER A 51 5.54 -26.23 30.91
CA SER A 51 4.33 -25.81 31.65
C SER A 51 3.97 -24.34 31.43
N VAL A 52 4.93 -23.51 31.00
CA VAL A 52 4.72 -22.11 30.65
C VAL A 52 3.87 -22.04 29.37
N TRP A 53 2.68 -21.46 29.43
CA TRP A 53 1.72 -21.45 28.33
C TRP A 53 1.83 -20.19 27.46
N GLY A 54 1.70 -20.38 26.14
CA GLY A 54 1.66 -19.29 25.15
C GLY A 54 0.25 -18.91 24.71
N LYS A 55 -0.66 -19.89 24.60
CA LYS A 55 -2.09 -19.71 24.22
C LYS A 55 -2.99 -20.66 25.03
N SER A 56 -4.13 -20.20 25.54
CA SER A 56 -5.07 -21.02 26.36
C SER A 56 -6.58 -20.83 26.10
N ARG A 57 -6.99 -19.78 25.36
CA ARG A 57 -8.37 -19.54 24.88
C ARG A 57 -8.55 -20.21 23.51
N GLY A 58 -9.77 -20.60 23.13
CA GLY A 58 -10.08 -21.22 21.83
C GLY A 58 -9.52 -22.63 21.60
N LEU A 59 -8.76 -23.18 22.54
CA LEU A 59 -8.11 -24.49 22.46
C LEU A 59 -8.87 -25.58 23.23
N ASP A 60 -8.74 -26.83 22.75
CA ASP A 60 -9.50 -28.00 23.19
C ASP A 60 -9.49 -28.13 24.73
N PRO A 61 -10.63 -28.05 25.43
CA PRO A 61 -10.68 -27.89 26.88
C PRO A 61 -10.17 -29.12 27.65
N GLY A 62 -10.17 -30.31 27.04
CA GLY A 62 -9.71 -31.55 27.66
C GLY A 62 -8.19 -31.74 27.68
N LEU A 63 -7.43 -30.85 27.05
CA LEU A 63 -5.97 -30.95 26.92
C LEU A 63 -5.24 -29.82 27.68
N ALA A 64 -3.93 -29.97 27.86
CA ALA A 64 -3.07 -28.90 28.37
C ALA A 64 -3.10 -27.66 27.44
N PRO A 65 -2.86 -26.45 27.96
CA PRO A 65 -2.62 -25.24 27.14
C PRO A 65 -1.46 -25.44 26.15
N TYR A 66 -1.38 -24.62 25.08
CA TYR A 66 -0.27 -24.73 24.14
C TYR A 66 1.01 -24.11 24.75
N PRO A 67 2.13 -24.86 24.86
CA PRO A 67 3.34 -24.35 25.51
C PRO A 67 3.96 -23.15 24.78
N LEU A 68 4.60 -22.27 25.55
CA LEU A 68 5.20 -21.04 25.03
C LEU A 68 6.37 -21.33 24.08
N ILE A 69 7.32 -22.18 24.49
CA ILE A 69 8.48 -22.54 23.65
C ILE A 69 8.07 -23.13 22.29
N ARG A 70 6.97 -23.88 22.24
CA ARG A 70 6.39 -24.45 21.02
C ARG A 70 5.90 -23.35 20.07
N HIS A 71 5.15 -22.38 20.61
CA HIS A 71 4.68 -21.22 19.85
C HIS A 71 5.82 -20.29 19.39
N LEU A 72 6.86 -20.09 20.19
CA LEU A 72 8.05 -19.33 19.79
C LEU A 72 8.77 -20.00 18.60
N LEU A 73 8.88 -21.33 18.60
CA LEU A 73 9.46 -22.10 17.50
C LEU A 73 8.56 -22.11 16.25
N ASP A 74 7.23 -22.14 16.41
CA ASP A 74 6.27 -21.94 15.31
C ASP A 74 6.46 -20.56 14.65
N ALA A 75 6.50 -19.49 15.43
CA ALA A 75 6.67 -18.13 14.93
C ALA A 75 8.04 -17.93 14.25
N ALA A 76 9.11 -18.47 14.82
CA ALA A 76 10.44 -18.48 14.23
C ALA A 76 10.47 -19.24 12.89
N ALA A 77 9.86 -20.44 12.82
CA ALA A 77 9.77 -21.23 11.59
C ALA A 77 8.99 -20.50 10.49
N MET A 78 7.87 -19.87 10.86
CA MET A 78 7.05 -19.07 9.95
C MET A 78 7.82 -17.85 9.42
N ALA A 79 8.51 -17.09 10.27
CA ALA A 79 9.33 -15.96 9.84
C ALA A 79 10.48 -16.37 8.90
N LEU A 80 11.16 -17.49 9.20
CA LEU A 80 12.19 -18.07 8.32
C LEU A 80 11.65 -18.51 6.95
N TYR A 81 10.37 -18.87 6.86
CA TYR A 81 9.70 -19.23 5.61
C TYR A 81 9.20 -17.99 4.85
N LEU A 82 8.51 -17.07 5.53
CA LEU A 82 8.05 -15.77 4.99
C LEU A 82 9.20 -14.97 4.36
N TRP A 83 10.40 -15.01 4.95
CA TRP A 83 11.60 -14.37 4.38
C TRP A 83 11.90 -14.80 2.94
N VAL A 84 11.62 -16.05 2.59
CA VAL A 84 11.90 -16.63 1.26
C VAL A 84 10.67 -16.61 0.36
N ALA A 85 9.50 -16.98 0.91
CA ALA A 85 8.28 -17.21 0.15
C ALA A 85 7.38 -15.98 -0.01
N TYR A 86 7.46 -15.00 0.89
CA TYR A 86 6.57 -13.83 0.91
C TYR A 86 7.31 -12.49 0.71
N LEU A 87 8.50 -12.30 1.29
CA LEU A 87 9.25 -11.06 1.10
C LEU A 87 9.71 -10.88 -0.35
N ALA A 88 9.61 -9.64 -0.83
CA ALA A 88 10.26 -9.20 -2.05
C ALA A 88 11.79 -9.11 -1.88
N GLU A 89 12.53 -9.00 -3.00
CA GLU A 89 13.99 -8.97 -2.94
C GLU A 89 14.50 -7.66 -2.37
N ASN A 90 13.90 -6.53 -2.75
CA ASN A 90 14.20 -5.23 -2.16
C ASN A 90 14.04 -5.24 -0.63
N GLN A 91 12.99 -5.87 -0.10
CA GLN A 91 12.76 -5.97 1.34
C GLN A 91 13.88 -6.76 2.04
N ARG A 92 14.28 -7.93 1.51
CA ARG A 92 15.42 -8.70 2.04
C ARG A 92 16.71 -7.88 2.05
N VAL A 93 17.02 -7.21 0.94
CA VAL A 93 18.22 -6.36 0.80
C VAL A 93 18.20 -5.19 1.79
N ARG A 94 17.09 -4.46 1.89
CA ARG A 94 16.95 -3.29 2.79
C ARG A 94 16.97 -3.66 4.27
N ILE A 95 16.42 -4.81 4.65
CA ILE A 95 16.56 -5.33 6.02
C ILE A 95 18.02 -5.68 6.31
N ALA A 96 18.71 -6.38 5.40
CA ALA A 96 20.12 -6.74 5.55
C ALA A 96 21.05 -5.52 5.63
N GLU A 97 20.92 -4.53 4.74
CA GLU A 97 21.63 -3.23 4.81
C GLU A 97 21.29 -2.42 6.08
N GLY A 98 20.06 -2.56 6.56
CA GLY A 98 19.59 -1.96 7.81
C GLY A 98 20.20 -2.60 9.05
N MET A 99 20.59 -3.87 8.95
CA MET A 99 21.33 -4.64 9.95
C MET A 99 22.86 -4.54 9.79
N GLY A 100 23.36 -3.78 8.80
CA GLY A 100 24.79 -3.74 8.45
C GLY A 100 25.31 -5.00 7.75
N LEU A 101 24.46 -6.02 7.55
CA LEU A 101 24.75 -7.31 6.93
C LEU A 101 24.58 -7.26 5.40
N ALA A 102 25.09 -6.21 4.76
CA ALA A 102 24.88 -5.98 3.32
C ALA A 102 25.53 -7.09 2.47
N GLY A 103 24.69 -7.86 1.77
CA GLY A 103 25.09 -9.07 1.03
C GLY A 103 24.94 -10.38 1.81
N GLU A 104 24.91 -10.33 3.15
CA GLU A 104 24.77 -11.51 4.02
C GLU A 104 23.31 -11.81 4.36
N VAL A 105 22.50 -11.97 3.32
CA VAL A 105 21.02 -12.08 3.39
C VAL A 105 20.55 -13.24 4.28
N ASP A 106 21.28 -14.36 4.34
CA ASP A 106 20.93 -15.49 5.22
C ASP A 106 21.31 -15.28 6.69
N ARG A 107 22.26 -14.38 7.03
CA ARG A 107 22.47 -13.96 8.43
C ARG A 107 21.36 -13.02 8.88
N ALA A 108 20.94 -12.09 8.02
CA ALA A 108 19.78 -11.25 8.30
C ALA A 108 18.51 -12.11 8.51
N ARG A 109 18.35 -13.18 7.72
CA ARG A 109 17.27 -14.18 7.88
C ARG A 109 17.24 -14.84 9.25
N THR A 110 18.38 -15.29 9.78
CA THR A 110 18.41 -15.96 11.10
C THR A 110 18.20 -14.99 12.26
N VAL A 111 18.69 -13.74 12.15
CA VAL A 111 18.36 -12.65 13.09
C VAL A 111 16.86 -12.33 13.08
N VAL A 112 16.22 -12.29 11.90
CA VAL A 112 14.77 -12.12 11.78
C VAL A 112 13.99 -13.30 12.37
N GLY A 113 14.49 -14.52 12.18
CA GLY A 113 13.96 -15.72 12.86
C GLY A 113 14.05 -15.62 14.39
N LEU A 114 15.13 -15.04 14.92
CA LEU A 114 15.29 -14.79 16.35
C LEU A 114 14.31 -13.74 16.87
N CYS A 115 14.13 -12.62 16.15
CA CYS A 115 13.12 -11.61 16.52
C CYS A 115 11.71 -12.20 16.61
N ALA A 116 11.33 -13.07 15.66
CA ALA A 116 10.06 -13.79 15.72
C ALA A 116 10.01 -14.84 16.83
N GLY A 117 11.12 -15.53 17.09
CA GLY A 117 11.25 -16.49 18.19
C GLY A 117 11.38 -15.89 19.59
N LEU A 118 11.49 -14.57 19.72
CA LEU A 118 11.54 -13.85 21.02
C LEU A 118 10.37 -12.89 21.26
N HIS A 119 9.47 -12.69 20.28
CA HIS A 119 8.36 -11.72 20.38
C HIS A 119 7.51 -11.89 21.66
N ASP A 120 7.31 -13.15 22.05
CA ASP A 120 6.41 -13.55 23.14
C ASP A 120 7.16 -13.88 24.46
N VAL A 121 8.48 -13.60 24.54
CA VAL A 121 9.32 -13.94 25.72
C VAL A 121 8.81 -13.28 27.01
N GLY A 122 8.17 -12.12 26.88
CA GLY A 122 7.52 -11.41 27.99
C GLY A 122 6.32 -12.13 28.60
N LYS A 123 5.85 -13.25 28.02
CA LYS A 123 4.89 -14.15 28.68
C LYS A 123 5.50 -14.98 29.80
N VAL A 124 6.82 -15.09 29.91
CA VAL A 124 7.53 -15.67 31.07
C VAL A 124 7.57 -14.61 32.20
N SER A 125 6.39 -14.26 32.69
CA SER A 125 6.11 -13.18 33.64
C SER A 125 4.77 -13.41 34.36
N GLY A 126 4.28 -12.42 35.11
CA GLY A 126 2.95 -12.42 35.75
C GLY A 126 1.78 -12.75 34.79
N PHE A 127 1.98 -12.57 33.48
CA PHE A 127 1.04 -13.01 32.43
C PHE A 127 0.56 -14.47 32.60
N GLN A 128 1.42 -15.37 33.08
CA GLN A 128 1.05 -16.79 33.29
C GLN A 128 -0.14 -16.96 34.24
N PHE A 129 -0.35 -16.03 35.17
CA PHE A 129 -1.46 -16.05 36.14
C PHE A 129 -2.77 -15.43 35.62
N CYS A 130 -2.75 -14.74 34.47
CA CYS A 130 -3.95 -14.14 33.87
C CYS A 130 -4.99 -15.20 33.40
N SER A 131 -4.56 -16.44 33.14
CA SER A 131 -5.45 -17.55 32.82
C SER A 131 -5.57 -18.49 34.03
N ARG A 132 -6.79 -18.63 34.59
CA ARG A 132 -7.06 -19.64 35.64
C ARG A 132 -6.79 -21.07 35.15
N ARG A 133 -7.04 -21.33 33.86
CA ARG A 133 -6.72 -22.63 33.22
C ARG A 133 -5.22 -22.77 33.03
N GLY A 134 -4.53 -21.74 32.55
CA GLY A 134 -3.08 -21.77 32.32
C GLY A 134 -2.29 -21.98 33.60
N SER A 135 -2.62 -21.24 34.66
CA SER A 135 -1.92 -21.29 35.95
C SER A 135 -2.14 -22.59 36.75
N GLN A 136 -3.02 -23.49 36.30
CA GLN A 136 -3.18 -24.84 36.87
C GLN A 136 -2.14 -25.85 36.37
N TYR A 137 -1.47 -25.59 35.24
CA TYR A 137 -0.50 -26.51 34.64
C TYR A 137 0.95 -26.16 34.95
N LEU A 138 1.21 -24.95 35.48
CA LEU A 138 2.54 -24.45 35.86
C LEU A 138 3.28 -25.40 36.82
N SER A 139 4.60 -25.53 36.64
CA SER A 139 5.47 -26.24 37.56
C SER A 139 5.45 -25.65 38.97
N ALA A 140 5.72 -26.49 39.98
CA ALA A 140 5.66 -26.09 41.38
C ALA A 140 6.65 -24.95 41.74
N GLU A 141 7.79 -24.86 41.06
CA GLU A 141 8.76 -23.78 41.23
C GLU A 141 8.18 -22.42 40.81
N LEU A 142 7.53 -22.35 39.64
CA LEU A 142 6.93 -21.12 39.12
C LEU A 142 5.61 -20.77 39.82
N ALA A 143 4.79 -21.78 40.14
CA ALA A 143 3.50 -21.58 40.81
C ALA A 143 3.64 -20.99 42.23
N GLY A 144 4.75 -21.27 42.93
CA GLY A 144 5.02 -20.77 44.28
C GLY A 144 5.21 -19.24 44.38
N ASP A 145 5.68 -18.59 43.32
CA ASP A 145 5.92 -17.13 43.30
C ASP A 145 4.65 -16.29 43.09
N ARG A 146 3.48 -16.94 42.87
CA ARG A 146 2.18 -16.29 42.61
C ARG A 146 1.77 -15.22 43.63
N VAL A 147 2.22 -15.32 44.88
CA VAL A 147 1.91 -14.35 45.96
C VAL A 147 2.77 -13.07 45.84
N LYS A 148 3.94 -13.14 45.21
CA LYS A 148 4.86 -12.00 45.01
C LYS A 148 4.60 -11.24 43.71
N MET A 149 4.02 -11.93 42.72
CA MET A 149 3.81 -11.41 41.36
C MET A 149 2.41 -10.81 41.25
N SER A 150 2.33 -9.48 41.42
CA SER A 150 1.08 -8.72 41.31
C SER A 150 0.43 -8.90 39.93
N ALA A 151 -0.89 -9.11 39.90
CA ALA A 151 -1.69 -9.22 38.68
C ALA A 151 -2.08 -7.84 38.11
N GLU A 152 -1.14 -6.89 38.12
CA GLU A 152 -1.31 -5.58 37.48
C GLU A 152 -1.42 -5.72 35.96
N ARG A 153 -2.18 -4.81 35.34
CA ARG A 153 -2.63 -4.90 33.93
C ARG A 153 -1.56 -4.51 32.90
N PHE A 154 -0.32 -4.96 33.09
CA PHE A 154 0.76 -4.73 32.13
C PHE A 154 0.70 -5.73 30.97
N GLY A 155 1.00 -5.23 29.77
CA GLY A 155 1.09 -6.04 28.56
C GLY A 155 2.35 -6.91 28.56
N HIS A 156 2.24 -8.12 28.01
CA HIS A 156 3.37 -9.05 27.86
C HIS A 156 4.37 -8.59 26.79
N ASP A 157 3.94 -7.71 25.88
CA ASP A 157 4.80 -6.94 24.97
C ASP A 157 5.71 -5.96 25.73
N VAL A 158 5.16 -5.19 26.68
CA VAL A 158 5.95 -4.28 27.55
C VAL A 158 6.93 -5.08 28.42
N ALA A 159 6.49 -6.19 29.01
CA ALA A 159 7.33 -7.09 29.79
C ALA A 159 8.43 -7.75 28.93
N GLY A 160 8.13 -8.06 27.68
CA GLY A 160 9.11 -8.55 26.70
C GLY A 160 10.16 -7.49 26.39
N ALA A 161 9.74 -6.26 26.07
CA ALA A 161 10.65 -5.15 25.78
C ALA A 161 11.63 -4.86 26.93
N GLN A 162 11.18 -4.92 28.19
CA GLN A 162 12.04 -4.65 29.35
C GLN A 162 12.94 -5.84 29.72
N SER A 163 12.49 -7.09 29.56
CA SER A 163 13.28 -8.27 29.90
C SER A 163 14.21 -8.77 28.78
N VAL A 164 13.95 -8.45 27.51
CA VAL A 164 14.74 -8.98 26.40
C VAL A 164 16.17 -8.41 26.33
N ALA A 165 16.45 -7.26 26.95
CA ALA A 165 17.80 -6.73 27.06
C ALA A 165 18.74 -7.63 27.89
N GLU A 166 18.26 -8.12 29.04
CA GLU A 166 18.97 -9.10 29.88
C GLU A 166 19.19 -10.43 29.13
N VAL A 167 18.14 -10.91 28.45
CA VAL A 167 18.18 -12.13 27.63
C VAL A 167 19.20 -12.02 26.49
N LEU A 168 19.21 -10.92 25.74
CA LEU A 168 20.14 -10.70 24.63
C LEU A 168 21.58 -10.60 25.11
N ALA A 169 21.84 -9.97 26.26
CA ALA A 169 23.17 -9.97 26.85
C ALA A 169 23.67 -11.39 27.13
N GLY A 170 22.84 -12.26 27.72
CA GLY A 170 23.17 -13.67 27.95
C GLY A 170 23.32 -14.51 26.68
N LEU A 171 22.65 -14.15 25.58
CA LEU A 171 22.84 -14.76 24.26
C LEU A 171 24.08 -14.27 23.49
N GLY A 172 24.93 -13.45 24.10
CA GLY A 172 26.15 -12.93 23.47
C GLY A 172 25.92 -11.74 22.52
N PHE A 173 24.81 -11.02 22.68
CA PHE A 173 24.58 -9.71 22.01
C PHE A 173 25.12 -8.53 22.86
N ALA A 174 25.77 -8.82 24.00
CA ALA A 174 26.55 -7.83 24.75
C ALA A 174 27.97 -7.72 24.17
N GLY A 175 28.26 -6.63 23.46
CA GLY A 175 29.59 -6.33 22.93
C GLY A 175 29.68 -4.92 22.33
N ASP A 176 30.37 -4.04 23.05
CA ASP A 176 30.95 -2.73 22.70
C ASP A 176 30.16 -1.67 21.88
N GLU A 177 30.15 -0.46 22.46
CA GLU A 177 29.89 0.89 21.93
C GLU A 177 28.55 1.25 21.22
N GLU A 178 27.75 0.33 20.65
CA GLU A 178 26.39 0.67 20.14
C GLU A 178 25.23 -0.07 20.86
N LEU A 179 24.74 0.54 21.96
CA LEU A 179 23.49 0.21 22.69
C LEU A 179 22.26 -0.07 21.79
N ARG A 180 22.26 0.49 20.57
CA ARG A 180 21.13 0.52 19.63
C ARG A 180 20.62 -0.85 19.20
N VAL A 181 21.44 -1.91 19.17
CA VAL A 181 21.00 -3.21 18.64
C VAL A 181 20.00 -3.86 19.60
N ALA A 182 20.34 -3.95 20.89
CA ALA A 182 19.45 -4.49 21.92
C ALA A 182 18.17 -3.64 22.08
N GLU A 183 18.30 -2.30 22.06
CA GLU A 183 17.15 -1.38 22.04
C GLU A 183 16.18 -1.66 20.89
N ARG A 184 16.68 -1.90 19.67
CA ARG A 184 15.82 -2.14 18.49
C ARG A 184 15.15 -3.50 18.55
N LEU A 185 15.79 -4.52 19.13
CA LEU A 185 15.11 -5.80 19.40
C LEU A 185 14.04 -5.65 20.49
N ALA A 186 14.29 -4.86 21.54
CA ALA A 186 13.29 -4.51 22.54
C ALA A 186 12.10 -3.74 21.95
N GLU A 187 12.33 -2.79 21.03
CA GLU A 187 11.27 -2.11 20.28
C GLU A 187 10.46 -3.07 19.39
N ILE A 188 11.10 -4.05 18.73
CA ILE A 188 10.39 -5.06 17.90
C ILE A 188 9.52 -5.98 18.78
N VAL A 189 10.08 -6.44 19.91
CA VAL A 189 9.38 -7.30 20.89
C VAL A 189 8.23 -6.54 21.54
N GLY A 190 8.42 -5.29 21.96
CA GLY A 190 7.35 -4.43 22.47
C GLY A 190 6.35 -3.98 21.39
N GLY A 191 6.76 -3.97 20.12
CA GLY A 191 5.97 -3.47 18.99
C GLY A 191 4.94 -4.43 18.42
N HIS A 192 4.95 -5.70 18.82
CA HIS A 192 4.25 -6.77 18.07
C HIS A 192 2.71 -6.76 18.20
N HIS A 193 2.12 -6.08 19.20
CA HIS A 193 0.66 -5.77 19.19
C HIS A 193 0.32 -4.48 18.43
N GLY A 194 1.25 -4.02 17.59
CA GLY A 194 1.09 -2.89 16.69
C GLY A 194 1.06 -1.53 17.39
N ARG A 195 1.63 -1.42 18.59
CA ARG A 195 1.99 -0.17 19.28
C ARG A 195 3.42 -0.31 19.77
N PHE A 196 4.27 0.69 19.54
CA PHE A 196 5.58 0.77 20.16
C PHE A 196 5.45 1.54 21.49
N HIS A 197 6.08 1.04 22.54
CA HIS A 197 6.12 1.65 23.88
C HIS A 197 7.45 2.37 24.10
N ARG A 198 7.53 3.28 25.09
CA ARG A 198 8.82 3.80 25.53
C ARG A 198 9.35 2.93 26.68
N LEU A 199 10.65 2.67 26.67
CA LEU A 199 11.30 1.93 27.76
C LEU A 199 11.32 2.72 29.09
N GLU A 200 10.98 4.01 29.04
CA GLU A 200 10.76 4.91 30.18
C GLU A 200 9.52 4.53 31.03
N ASP A 201 8.53 3.85 30.43
CA ASP A 201 7.27 3.42 31.07
C ASP A 201 7.46 2.14 31.92
N GLY A 202 8.39 2.20 32.89
CA GLY A 202 8.90 1.04 33.65
C GLY A 202 7.83 0.20 34.37
N ILE A 203 7.88 -1.13 34.21
CA ILE A 203 7.04 -2.08 34.96
C ILE A 203 7.68 -2.35 36.33
N ALA A 204 6.86 -2.61 37.35
CA ALA A 204 7.34 -3.13 38.63
C ALA A 204 8.10 -4.46 38.44
N ALA A 205 9.33 -4.54 38.96
CA ALA A 205 10.19 -5.73 38.82
C ALA A 205 9.56 -7.03 39.35
N SER A 206 8.60 -6.93 40.28
CA SER A 206 7.76 -8.04 40.77
C SER A 206 6.95 -8.72 39.66
N PHE A 207 6.57 -8.02 38.59
CA PHE A 207 5.84 -8.60 37.45
C PHE A 207 6.73 -9.52 36.59
N LEU A 208 8.04 -9.24 36.53
CA LEU A 208 9.03 -10.09 35.85
C LEU A 208 9.46 -11.30 36.69
N GLY A 209 9.11 -11.35 37.98
CA GLY A 209 9.35 -12.49 38.86
C GLY A 209 10.82 -12.64 39.31
N GLY A 210 11.05 -13.60 40.20
CA GLY A 210 12.38 -13.86 40.76
C GLY A 210 13.33 -14.61 39.82
N ALA A 211 14.48 -15.05 40.36
CA ALA A 211 15.55 -15.71 39.60
C ALA A 211 15.10 -16.98 38.83
N ALA A 212 14.05 -17.68 39.28
CA ALA A 212 13.46 -18.80 38.52
C ALA A 212 12.85 -18.35 37.19
N TRP A 213 12.16 -17.21 37.17
CA TRP A 213 11.57 -16.61 35.98
C TRP A 213 12.65 -16.05 35.03
N ALA A 214 13.72 -15.48 35.58
CA ALA A 214 14.88 -15.06 34.79
C ALA A 214 15.59 -16.25 34.13
N ARG A 215 15.84 -17.35 34.87
CA ARG A 215 16.35 -18.61 34.31
C ARG A 215 15.45 -19.13 33.18
N GLN A 216 14.13 -19.15 33.38
CA GLN A 216 13.21 -19.68 32.37
C GLN A 216 13.11 -18.78 31.12
N ARG A 217 13.22 -17.44 31.25
CA ARG A 217 13.39 -16.55 30.10
C ARG A 217 14.64 -16.91 29.31
N MET A 218 15.77 -17.08 29.99
CA MET A 218 17.05 -17.43 29.34
C MET A 218 16.99 -18.82 28.68
N ALA A 219 16.44 -19.83 29.35
CA ALA A 219 16.31 -21.19 28.81
C ALA A 219 15.40 -21.24 27.57
N HIS A 220 14.27 -20.51 27.57
CA HIS A 220 13.40 -20.38 26.40
C HIS A 220 14.13 -19.71 25.23
N ALA A 221 14.83 -18.61 25.49
CA ALA A 221 15.55 -17.86 24.47
C ALA A 221 16.77 -18.61 23.91
N ALA A 222 17.53 -19.31 24.76
CA ALA A 222 18.66 -20.14 24.37
C ALA A 222 18.22 -21.37 23.56
N ALA A 223 17.08 -21.99 23.88
CA ALA A 223 16.50 -23.07 23.07
C ALA A 223 16.12 -22.59 21.65
N VAL A 224 15.53 -21.40 21.53
CA VAL A 224 15.23 -20.77 20.23
C VAL A 224 16.52 -20.42 19.47
N HIS A 225 17.47 -19.74 20.14
CA HIS A 225 18.75 -19.32 19.55
C HIS A 225 19.58 -20.51 19.05
N GLY A 226 19.69 -21.58 19.86
CA GLY A 226 20.36 -22.82 19.48
C GLY A 226 19.71 -23.53 18.29
N LEU A 227 18.38 -23.65 18.28
CA LEU A 227 17.64 -24.26 17.15
C LEU A 227 17.70 -23.41 15.86
N LEU A 228 17.94 -22.11 15.98
CA LEU A 228 18.23 -21.21 14.85
C LEU A 228 19.70 -21.28 14.36
N GLY A 229 20.55 -22.07 15.00
CA GLY A 229 21.97 -22.21 14.64
C GLY A 229 22.88 -21.15 15.28
N ALA A 230 22.50 -20.63 16.45
CA ALA A 230 23.22 -19.61 17.21
C ALA A 230 23.54 -18.33 16.40
N PRO A 231 22.51 -17.58 15.92
CA PRO A 231 22.70 -16.34 15.18
C PRO A 231 23.50 -15.30 15.98
N GLN A 232 24.51 -14.73 15.33
CA GLN A 232 25.33 -13.64 15.86
C GLN A 232 24.60 -12.30 15.81
N ALA A 233 25.00 -11.37 16.67
CA ALA A 233 24.50 -10.00 16.65
C ALA A 233 24.86 -9.27 15.33
N PRO A 234 23.92 -8.52 14.72
CA PRO A 234 24.25 -7.53 13.70
C PRO A 234 24.96 -6.34 14.35
N GLY A 235 25.99 -5.77 13.72
CA GLY A 235 26.75 -4.67 14.31
C GLY A 235 26.02 -3.31 14.36
N VAL A 236 24.93 -3.16 13.62
CA VAL A 236 24.06 -1.97 13.61
C VAL A 236 22.62 -2.44 13.38
N PHE A 237 21.62 -1.77 13.95
CA PHE A 237 20.22 -1.97 13.55
C PHE A 237 19.49 -0.64 13.36
N LYS A 238 19.15 -0.30 12.11
CA LYS A 238 18.48 0.95 11.74
C LYS A 238 16.96 0.81 11.87
N ALA A 239 16.30 1.82 12.44
CA ALA A 239 14.85 1.82 12.70
C ALA A 239 13.96 1.43 11.50
N PRO A 240 14.23 1.83 10.23
CA PRO A 240 13.40 1.39 9.10
C PRO A 240 13.41 -0.13 8.89
N ALA A 241 14.55 -0.80 9.08
CA ALA A 241 14.60 -2.25 9.01
C ALA A 241 13.87 -2.89 10.21
N ALA A 242 13.99 -2.32 11.41
CA ALA A 242 13.25 -2.78 12.58
C ALA A 242 11.72 -2.70 12.37
N VAL A 243 11.22 -1.64 11.72
CA VAL A 243 9.80 -1.50 11.37
C VAL A 243 9.32 -2.61 10.42
N LEU A 244 10.10 -2.94 9.38
CA LEU A 244 9.76 -4.06 8.49
C LEU A 244 9.79 -5.41 9.22
N VAL A 245 10.78 -5.63 10.09
CA VAL A 245 10.88 -6.86 10.90
C VAL A 245 9.72 -6.96 11.88
N THR A 246 9.30 -5.87 12.54
CA THR A 246 8.09 -5.86 13.39
C THR A 246 6.85 -6.25 12.59
N GLY A 247 6.69 -5.70 11.38
CA GLY A 247 5.61 -6.10 10.46
C GLY A 247 5.63 -7.60 10.12
N LEU A 248 6.81 -8.19 9.98
CA LEU A 248 6.97 -9.62 9.65
C LEU A 248 6.74 -10.53 10.86
N VAL A 249 7.15 -10.11 12.05
CA VAL A 249 6.86 -10.79 13.33
C VAL A 249 5.35 -10.82 13.58
N ILE A 250 4.65 -9.70 13.38
CA ILE A 250 3.18 -9.63 13.42
C ILE A 250 2.55 -10.65 12.46
N LEU A 251 3.02 -10.70 11.20
CA LEU A 251 2.51 -11.63 10.21
C LEU A 251 2.79 -13.10 10.58
N ALA A 252 3.95 -13.37 11.17
CA ALA A 252 4.33 -14.71 11.62
C ALA A 252 3.43 -15.22 12.76
N ASP A 253 3.23 -14.43 13.83
CA ASP A 253 2.27 -14.78 14.90
C ASP A 253 0.86 -14.98 14.33
N TRP A 254 0.34 -14.04 13.53
CA TRP A 254 -1.02 -14.12 13.01
C TRP A 254 -1.29 -15.33 12.10
N LEU A 255 -0.26 -15.90 11.47
CA LEU A 255 -0.39 -17.13 10.67
C LEU A 255 -0.33 -18.39 11.53
N VAL A 256 0.48 -18.43 12.59
CA VAL A 256 0.58 -19.60 13.49
C VAL A 256 -0.41 -19.56 14.67
N SER A 257 -1.08 -18.42 14.91
CA SER A 257 -2.09 -18.24 15.96
C SER A 257 -3.53 -18.45 15.49
N GLN A 258 -3.72 -19.15 14.37
CA GLN A 258 -5.03 -19.59 13.90
C GLN A 258 -5.54 -20.77 14.75
N GLU A 259 -6.79 -20.70 15.23
CA GLU A 259 -7.36 -21.74 16.11
C GLU A 259 -7.29 -23.14 15.49
N ASP A 260 -7.61 -23.28 14.20
CA ASP A 260 -7.62 -24.56 13.49
C ASP A 260 -6.22 -25.19 13.36
N TYR A 261 -5.16 -24.38 13.32
CA TYR A 261 -3.78 -24.86 13.36
C TYR A 261 -3.40 -25.28 14.78
N LEU A 262 -3.59 -24.38 15.77
CA LEU A 262 -3.20 -24.65 17.15
C LEU A 262 -3.94 -25.85 17.76
N ARG A 263 -5.23 -26.06 17.44
CA ARG A 263 -5.98 -27.27 17.83
C ARG A 263 -5.38 -28.56 17.25
N LYS A 264 -4.91 -28.53 15.99
CA LYS A 264 -4.22 -29.68 15.36
C LYS A 264 -2.85 -29.94 16.00
N ARG A 265 -2.11 -28.89 16.40
CA ARG A 265 -0.80 -29.00 17.06
C ARG A 265 -0.94 -29.49 18.51
N GLN A 266 -1.89 -28.94 19.28
CA GLN A 266 -2.18 -29.31 20.67
C GLN A 266 -2.49 -30.81 20.84
N ARG A 267 -3.15 -31.43 19.85
CA ARG A 267 -3.52 -32.85 19.85
C ARG A 267 -2.38 -33.82 19.50
N GLY A 268 -1.21 -33.31 19.12
CA GLY A 268 -0.06 -34.12 18.72
C GLY A 268 1.22 -33.30 18.77
N LEU A 269 1.77 -33.14 19.97
CA LEU A 269 3.05 -32.50 20.25
C LEU A 269 4.19 -33.54 20.18
N GLU A 270 5.29 -33.17 19.53
CA GLU A 270 6.49 -33.99 19.43
C GLU A 270 7.27 -34.00 20.77
N PRO A 271 7.86 -35.13 21.20
CA PRO A 271 8.65 -35.16 22.43
C PRO A 271 9.94 -34.32 22.36
N VAL A 272 10.42 -33.97 21.16
CA VAL A 272 11.66 -33.23 20.92
C VAL A 272 11.37 -31.88 20.24
N LEU A 273 11.91 -30.79 20.80
CA LEU A 273 11.74 -29.43 20.28
C LEU A 273 12.28 -29.26 18.85
N ALA A 274 13.34 -29.98 18.49
CA ALA A 274 13.90 -29.97 17.14
C ALA A 274 12.91 -30.55 16.11
N ASP A 275 12.27 -31.69 16.40
CA ASP A 275 11.30 -32.32 15.49
C ASP A 275 10.06 -31.45 15.30
N HIS A 276 9.61 -30.81 16.38
CA HIS A 276 8.54 -29.81 16.38
C HIS A 276 8.85 -28.64 15.44
N PHE A 277 10.05 -28.08 15.55
CA PHE A 277 10.53 -26.98 14.69
C PHE A 277 10.65 -27.42 13.21
N GLN A 278 11.10 -28.65 12.94
CA GLN A 278 11.09 -29.21 11.58
C GLN A 278 9.69 -29.54 11.06
N ARG A 279 8.70 -29.78 11.92
CA ARG A 279 7.28 -29.84 11.52
C ARG A 279 6.73 -28.44 11.24
N SER A 280 6.97 -27.44 12.09
CA SER A 280 6.53 -26.05 11.83
C SER A 280 7.05 -25.52 10.48
N LYS A 281 8.29 -25.87 10.10
CA LYS A 281 8.84 -25.57 8.76
C LYS A 281 8.14 -26.29 7.60
N ARG A 282 7.57 -27.49 7.84
CA ARG A 282 6.77 -28.25 6.86
C ARG A 282 5.32 -27.79 6.78
N ASP A 283 4.77 -27.30 7.90
CA ASP A 283 3.40 -26.79 7.98
C ASP A 283 3.27 -25.35 7.40
N ALA A 284 4.34 -24.54 7.47
CA ALA A 284 4.34 -23.13 7.05
C ALA A 284 3.94 -22.86 5.58
N PRO A 285 4.34 -23.65 4.56
CA PRO A 285 3.83 -23.52 3.20
C PRO A 285 2.31 -23.66 3.10
N GLY A 286 1.72 -24.60 3.86
CA GLY A 286 0.28 -24.82 3.91
C GLY A 286 -0.44 -23.60 4.50
N LEU A 287 0.01 -23.11 5.65
CA LEU A 287 -0.55 -21.92 6.29
C LEU A 287 -0.49 -20.66 5.41
N LEU A 288 0.59 -20.48 4.62
CA LEU A 288 0.71 -19.34 3.70
C LEU A 288 -0.28 -19.43 2.52
N ALA A 289 -0.52 -20.64 2.01
CA ALA A 289 -1.50 -20.91 0.96
C ALA A 289 -2.96 -20.85 1.47
N GLU A 290 -3.23 -21.34 2.68
CA GLU A 290 -4.53 -21.25 3.37
C GLU A 290 -4.90 -19.79 3.72
N ALA A 291 -3.90 -18.91 3.87
CA ALA A 291 -4.08 -17.47 4.07
C ALA A 291 -4.17 -16.66 2.76
N GLY A 292 -4.07 -17.27 1.58
CA GLY A 292 -4.09 -16.57 0.29
C GLY A 292 -2.86 -15.66 0.04
N LEU A 293 -1.74 -15.91 0.74
CA LEU A 293 -0.50 -15.12 0.66
C LEU A 293 0.62 -15.83 -0.10
N ALA A 294 0.37 -17.02 -0.66
CA ALA A 294 1.31 -17.72 -1.53
C ALA A 294 1.61 -16.91 -2.80
N ARG A 295 2.89 -16.88 -3.20
CA ARG A 295 3.36 -16.11 -4.36
C ARG A 295 2.84 -16.70 -5.68
N VAL A 296 2.13 -15.88 -6.45
CA VAL A 296 1.66 -16.18 -7.80
C VAL A 296 2.64 -15.60 -8.84
N PRO A 297 3.28 -16.42 -9.69
CA PRO A 297 4.08 -15.93 -10.80
C PRO A 297 3.19 -15.44 -11.95
N LEU A 298 3.58 -14.33 -12.59
CA LEU A 298 2.97 -13.87 -13.85
C LEU A 298 3.83 -14.31 -15.03
N GLN A 299 3.18 -14.75 -16.11
CA GLN A 299 3.83 -15.11 -17.38
C GLN A 299 4.30 -13.88 -18.19
N ARG A 300 3.93 -12.65 -17.76
CA ARG A 300 4.34 -11.36 -18.36
C ARG A 300 4.24 -11.33 -19.91
N LYS A 301 3.07 -11.75 -20.42
CA LYS A 301 2.74 -11.83 -21.86
C LYS A 301 2.81 -10.47 -22.57
N GLU A 302 2.92 -10.52 -23.89
CA GLU A 302 2.90 -9.33 -24.76
C GLU A 302 1.66 -8.45 -24.61
N PHE A 303 1.81 -7.15 -24.85
CA PHE A 303 0.83 -6.09 -24.56
C PHE A 303 -0.62 -6.45 -24.97
N ALA A 304 -0.83 -6.84 -26.24
CA ALA A 304 -2.16 -7.18 -26.75
C ALA A 304 -2.79 -8.39 -26.02
N GLN A 305 -1.98 -9.38 -25.61
CA GLN A 305 -2.44 -10.54 -24.85
C GLN A 305 -2.68 -10.19 -23.38
N ALA A 306 -1.79 -9.41 -22.76
CA ALA A 306 -1.85 -9.00 -21.36
C ALA A 306 -3.10 -8.18 -21.04
N TYR A 307 -3.47 -7.23 -21.91
CA TYR A 307 -4.64 -6.36 -21.70
C TYR A 307 -5.88 -6.80 -22.51
N GLY A 308 -5.73 -7.73 -23.46
CA GLY A 308 -6.83 -8.20 -24.31
C GLY A 308 -7.28 -7.19 -25.37
N ILE A 309 -6.39 -6.27 -25.75
CA ILE A 309 -6.68 -5.18 -26.68
C ILE A 309 -6.37 -5.65 -28.11
N GLN A 310 -7.36 -5.60 -29.00
CA GLN A 310 -7.12 -5.74 -30.44
C GLN A 310 -6.59 -4.41 -30.99
N GLY A 311 -5.27 -4.25 -30.99
CA GLY A 311 -4.58 -3.08 -31.53
C GLY A 311 -3.18 -2.87 -30.94
N GLU A 312 -2.39 -2.05 -31.63
CA GLU A 312 -1.04 -1.67 -31.20
C GLU A 312 -1.03 -0.75 -29.96
N PRO A 313 -0.01 -0.85 -29.09
CA PRO A 313 0.19 0.11 -28.00
C PRO A 313 0.38 1.54 -28.51
N ASN A 314 -0.19 2.51 -27.79
CA ASN A 314 -0.15 3.92 -28.18
C ASN A 314 1.27 4.52 -28.05
N PRO A 315 1.54 5.73 -28.60
CA PRO A 315 2.88 6.35 -28.55
C PRO A 315 3.47 6.48 -27.13
N LEU A 316 2.63 6.80 -26.14
CA LEU A 316 3.02 6.88 -24.73
C LEU A 316 3.42 5.51 -24.17
N GLN A 317 2.63 4.46 -24.44
CA GLN A 317 2.88 3.08 -24.00
C GLN A 317 4.13 2.50 -24.65
N ARG A 318 4.32 2.69 -25.97
CA ARG A 318 5.56 2.30 -26.68
C ARG A 318 6.77 3.03 -26.12
N SER A 319 6.69 4.33 -25.86
CA SER A 319 7.75 5.08 -25.18
C SER A 319 8.09 4.51 -23.80
N VAL A 320 7.13 4.02 -23.01
CA VAL A 320 7.44 3.31 -21.76
C VAL A 320 8.14 1.98 -22.01
N MET A 321 7.68 1.18 -22.97
CA MET A 321 8.31 -0.11 -23.31
C MET A 321 9.75 0.06 -23.85
N ASP A 322 9.98 1.09 -24.67
CA ASP A 322 11.26 1.37 -25.35
C ASP A 322 12.25 2.16 -24.46
N GLU A 323 11.80 3.27 -23.88
CA GLU A 323 12.65 4.34 -23.33
C GLU A 323 12.75 4.27 -21.80
N LEU A 324 11.69 3.88 -21.07
CA LEU A 324 11.78 3.74 -19.60
C LEU A 324 12.77 2.63 -19.21
N ARG A 325 12.79 1.52 -19.96
CA ARG A 325 13.71 0.39 -19.73
C ARG A 325 15.20 0.77 -19.92
N GLN A 326 15.48 1.88 -20.61
CA GLN A 326 16.82 2.47 -20.75
C GLN A 326 17.09 3.59 -19.72
N ALA A 327 16.03 4.12 -19.10
CA ALA A 327 16.12 5.20 -18.11
C ALA A 327 16.34 4.69 -16.68
N VAL A 328 15.75 3.54 -16.35
CA VAL A 328 15.97 2.81 -15.08
C VAL A 328 17.43 2.36 -15.00
N GLY A 329 18.11 2.72 -13.91
CA GLY A 329 19.51 2.38 -13.68
C GLY A 329 19.71 1.06 -12.94
N GLU A 330 20.96 0.60 -12.88
CA GLU A 330 21.39 -0.59 -12.12
C GLU A 330 21.38 -0.38 -10.59
N GLY A 331 21.05 0.82 -10.12
CA GLY A 331 20.90 1.14 -8.69
C GLY A 331 19.74 0.38 -8.05
N ARG A 332 19.73 0.27 -6.72
CA ARG A 332 18.70 -0.52 -6.00
C ARG A 332 17.68 0.35 -5.25
N ARG A 333 17.79 1.67 -5.29
CA ARG A 333 16.93 2.62 -4.54
C ARG A 333 15.57 2.93 -5.18
N GLY A 334 15.10 2.11 -6.12
CA GLY A 334 13.83 2.35 -6.79
C GLY A 334 13.87 3.59 -7.67
N GLY A 335 12.70 4.11 -7.99
CA GLY A 335 12.54 5.42 -8.61
C GLY A 335 11.10 5.86 -8.59
N ILE A 336 10.87 7.15 -8.84
CA ILE A 336 9.54 7.72 -8.98
C ILE A 336 9.23 8.01 -10.45
N PHE A 337 8.15 7.43 -10.94
CA PHE A 337 7.65 7.53 -12.30
C PHE A 337 6.33 8.30 -12.30
N LEU A 338 6.17 9.24 -13.21
CA LEU A 338 4.99 10.09 -13.35
C LEU A 338 4.47 10.01 -14.78
N VAL A 339 3.18 9.74 -14.96
CA VAL A 339 2.50 9.72 -16.26
C VAL A 339 1.48 10.85 -16.33
N THR A 340 1.84 11.91 -17.05
CA THR A 340 1.09 13.15 -17.24
C THR A 340 0.41 13.13 -18.60
N ALA A 341 -0.81 12.57 -18.67
CA ALA A 341 -1.54 12.38 -19.93
C ALA A 341 -3.06 12.56 -19.76
N ALA A 342 -3.78 12.71 -20.88
CA ALA A 342 -5.21 13.00 -20.87
C ALA A 342 -6.06 11.81 -20.37
N SER A 343 -7.25 12.12 -19.84
CA SER A 343 -8.25 11.15 -19.38
C SER A 343 -8.78 10.28 -20.52
N GLY A 344 -8.14 9.14 -20.79
CA GLY A 344 -8.47 8.26 -21.90
C GLY A 344 -7.25 7.77 -22.69
N ASP A 345 -6.04 8.24 -22.37
CA ASP A 345 -4.79 7.87 -23.05
C ASP A 345 -4.16 6.55 -22.54
N GLY A 346 -4.95 5.67 -21.93
CA GLY A 346 -4.46 4.38 -21.43
C GLY A 346 -3.45 4.52 -20.30
N LYS A 347 -3.61 5.53 -19.42
CA LYS A 347 -2.76 5.74 -18.22
C LYS A 347 -2.62 4.47 -17.39
N SER A 348 -3.70 3.72 -17.23
CA SER A 348 -3.75 2.48 -16.44
C SER A 348 -2.85 1.39 -17.03
N GLU A 349 -2.94 1.14 -18.34
CA GLU A 349 -2.08 0.22 -19.07
C GLU A 349 -0.62 0.70 -19.06
N THR A 350 -0.39 2.01 -19.19
CA THR A 350 0.95 2.62 -19.09
C THR A 350 1.56 2.40 -17.69
N ALA A 351 0.73 2.44 -16.65
CA ALA A 351 1.15 2.17 -15.26
C ALA A 351 1.52 0.70 -15.04
N LEU A 352 0.84 -0.23 -15.70
CA LEU A 352 1.08 -1.66 -15.59
C LEU A 352 2.31 -2.10 -16.42
N GLU A 353 2.57 -1.47 -17.56
CA GLU A 353 3.86 -1.64 -18.26
C GLU A 353 5.03 -1.03 -17.48
N ALA A 354 4.84 0.13 -16.86
CA ALA A 354 5.84 0.69 -15.95
C ALA A 354 6.07 -0.22 -14.72
N GLU A 355 5.02 -0.81 -14.15
CA GLU A 355 5.13 -1.81 -13.08
C GLU A 355 5.91 -3.04 -13.53
N ARG A 356 5.68 -3.55 -14.74
CA ARG A 356 6.42 -4.69 -15.30
C ARG A 356 7.93 -4.42 -15.37
N ILE A 357 8.33 -3.24 -15.87
CA ILE A 357 9.74 -2.83 -15.98
C ILE A 357 10.35 -2.56 -14.60
N LEU A 358 9.65 -1.81 -13.74
CA LEU A 358 10.17 -1.39 -12.44
C LEU A 358 10.24 -2.55 -11.43
N SER A 359 9.32 -3.52 -11.48
CA SER A 359 9.38 -4.72 -10.61
C SER A 359 10.49 -5.69 -11.02
N GLU A 360 10.76 -5.81 -12.32
CA GLU A 360 11.89 -6.58 -12.86
C GLU A 360 13.23 -5.97 -12.39
N ALA A 361 13.39 -4.65 -12.51
CA ALA A 361 14.64 -3.96 -12.15
C ALA A 361 14.89 -3.87 -10.63
N PHE A 362 13.85 -3.60 -9.83
CA PHE A 362 13.99 -3.37 -8.39
C PHE A 362 13.60 -4.57 -7.50
N GLY A 363 13.12 -5.67 -8.08
CA GLY A 363 12.84 -6.91 -7.35
C GLY A 363 11.61 -6.86 -6.42
N THR A 364 10.67 -5.92 -6.64
CA THR A 364 9.35 -5.93 -6.00
C THR A 364 8.46 -7.06 -6.54
N GLN A 365 7.45 -7.45 -5.77
CA GLN A 365 6.58 -8.57 -6.09
C GLN A 365 5.11 -8.16 -6.01
N GLY A 366 4.53 -7.89 -7.19
CA GLY A 366 3.18 -7.36 -7.33
C GLY A 366 3.09 -5.87 -7.01
N TYR A 367 1.86 -5.37 -6.91
CA TYR A 367 1.58 -3.94 -6.83
C TYR A 367 0.40 -3.61 -5.94
N ALA A 368 0.42 -2.39 -5.39
CA ALA A 368 -0.74 -1.74 -4.80
C ALA A 368 -1.25 -0.68 -5.78
N PHE A 369 -2.43 -0.90 -6.37
CA PHE A 369 -3.11 0.07 -7.23
C PHE A 369 -4.12 0.86 -6.40
N LEU A 370 -3.84 2.14 -6.20
CA LEU A 370 -4.54 2.99 -5.24
C LEU A 370 -5.28 4.12 -5.97
N LEU A 371 -6.54 4.32 -5.57
CA LEU A 371 -7.48 5.19 -6.25
C LEU A 371 -8.10 6.22 -5.28
N PRO A 372 -8.59 7.38 -5.78
CA PRO A 372 -9.14 8.43 -4.93
C PRO A 372 -10.47 8.06 -4.25
N THR A 373 -11.34 7.26 -4.89
CA THR A 373 -12.68 6.96 -4.36
C THR A 373 -13.16 5.55 -4.71
N MET A 374 -14.05 4.99 -3.89
CA MET A 374 -14.60 3.62 -4.05
C MET A 374 -15.20 3.36 -5.44
N ALA A 375 -15.96 4.30 -6.01
CA ALA A 375 -16.56 4.10 -7.34
C ALA A 375 -15.50 3.86 -8.44
N THR A 376 -14.34 4.54 -8.34
CA THR A 376 -13.22 4.34 -9.27
C THR A 376 -12.51 3.00 -9.05
N ARG A 377 -12.42 2.54 -7.79
CA ARG A 377 -11.86 1.23 -7.41
C ARG A 377 -12.57 0.10 -8.15
N ASP A 378 -13.90 0.14 -8.25
CA ASP A 378 -14.67 -1.00 -8.76
C ASP A 378 -14.54 -1.17 -10.28
N GLN A 379 -14.51 -0.05 -11.03
CA GLN A 379 -14.18 -0.10 -12.47
C GLN A 379 -12.73 -0.54 -12.72
N MET A 380 -11.78 -0.04 -11.91
CA MET A 380 -10.37 -0.42 -12.06
C MET A 380 -10.12 -1.88 -11.67
N HIS A 381 -10.80 -2.37 -10.63
CA HIS A 381 -10.74 -3.77 -10.19
C HIS A 381 -11.07 -4.72 -11.34
N GLY A 382 -12.17 -4.51 -12.07
CA GLY A 382 -12.53 -5.35 -13.21
C GLY A 382 -11.45 -5.40 -14.30
N ARG A 383 -10.80 -4.26 -14.60
CA ARG A 383 -9.71 -4.16 -15.59
C ARG A 383 -8.44 -4.84 -15.10
N VAL A 384 -8.03 -4.57 -13.86
CA VAL A 384 -6.84 -5.15 -13.20
C VAL A 384 -6.98 -6.67 -13.03
N ALA A 385 -8.14 -7.16 -12.60
CA ALA A 385 -8.42 -8.58 -12.47
C ALA A 385 -8.35 -9.29 -13.82
N GLN A 386 -8.98 -8.75 -14.87
CA GLN A 386 -8.87 -9.33 -16.21
C GLN A 386 -7.43 -9.32 -16.74
N ALA A 387 -6.66 -8.24 -16.53
CA ALA A 387 -5.26 -8.16 -16.97
C ALA A 387 -4.36 -9.17 -16.24
N LEU A 388 -4.57 -9.38 -14.93
CA LEU A 388 -3.84 -10.37 -14.14
C LEU A 388 -4.24 -11.80 -14.51
N LEU A 389 -5.52 -12.10 -14.71
CA LEU A 389 -6.00 -13.41 -15.17
C LEU A 389 -5.47 -13.78 -16.56
N ARG A 390 -5.36 -12.80 -17.47
CA ARG A 390 -4.69 -12.98 -18.77
C ARG A 390 -3.18 -13.25 -18.62
N GLN A 391 -2.54 -12.65 -17.62
CA GLN A 391 -1.09 -12.79 -17.37
C GLN A 391 -0.70 -14.00 -16.51
N SER A 392 -1.62 -14.63 -15.80
CA SER A 392 -1.37 -15.89 -15.08
C SER A 392 -1.37 -17.11 -16.00
N GLY A 393 -0.71 -18.18 -15.55
CA GLY A 393 -0.97 -19.55 -16.04
C GLY A 393 -2.28 -20.10 -15.47
N GLU A 394 -2.74 -21.25 -15.95
CA GLU A 394 -4.07 -21.78 -15.64
C GLU A 394 -4.26 -22.10 -14.14
N GLU A 395 -3.29 -22.79 -13.52
CA GLU A 395 -3.29 -23.06 -12.07
C GLU A 395 -3.26 -21.75 -11.24
N ALA A 396 -2.38 -20.82 -11.63
CA ALA A 396 -2.23 -19.50 -11.01
C ALA A 396 -3.49 -18.65 -11.14
N GLY A 397 -4.27 -18.83 -12.21
CA GLY A 397 -5.57 -18.19 -12.42
C GLY A 397 -6.58 -18.56 -11.33
N LEU A 398 -6.59 -19.82 -10.87
CA LEU A 398 -7.44 -20.25 -9.76
C LEU A 398 -7.06 -19.53 -8.46
N THR A 399 -5.76 -19.50 -8.13
CA THR A 399 -5.24 -18.78 -6.95
C THR A 399 -5.54 -17.28 -7.00
N LEU A 400 -5.48 -16.67 -8.19
CA LEU A 400 -5.89 -15.28 -8.40
C LEU A 400 -7.39 -15.08 -8.22
N VAL A 401 -8.25 -15.92 -8.81
CA VAL A 401 -9.72 -15.83 -8.58
C VAL A 401 -10.04 -15.95 -7.09
N HIS A 402 -9.43 -16.91 -6.37
CA HIS A 402 -9.67 -17.11 -4.94
C HIS A 402 -9.17 -15.95 -4.06
N SER A 403 -8.03 -15.33 -4.37
CA SER A 403 -7.53 -14.14 -3.64
C SER A 403 -8.29 -12.86 -4.02
N MET A 404 -8.65 -12.69 -5.30
CA MET A 404 -9.40 -11.53 -5.80
C MET A 404 -10.87 -11.52 -5.40
N ALA A 405 -11.48 -12.67 -5.12
CA ALA A 405 -12.86 -12.72 -4.67
C ALA A 405 -13.10 -11.96 -3.34
N TRP A 406 -12.04 -11.62 -2.59
CA TRP A 406 -12.13 -10.62 -1.51
C TRP A 406 -12.58 -9.23 -2.01
N LEU A 407 -12.08 -8.77 -3.16
CA LEU A 407 -12.31 -7.42 -3.70
C LEU A 407 -13.79 -7.16 -4.03
N ASN A 408 -14.51 -8.19 -4.46
CA ASN A 408 -15.97 -8.17 -4.62
C ASN A 408 -16.70 -8.23 -3.26
N SER A 409 -16.17 -9.01 -2.30
CA SER A 409 -16.78 -9.19 -0.97
C SER A 409 -16.69 -7.98 -0.04
N ALA A 410 -16.06 -6.88 -0.47
CA ALA A 410 -16.11 -5.59 0.24
C ALA A 410 -17.52 -4.96 0.27
N TYR A 411 -18.51 -5.60 -0.36
CA TYR A 411 -19.95 -5.29 -0.30
C TYR A 411 -20.79 -6.41 0.37
N ALA A 412 -20.17 -7.45 0.94
CA ALA A 412 -20.86 -8.65 1.43
C ALA A 412 -20.66 -8.87 2.94
N ASP A 413 -21.55 -8.23 3.71
CA ASP A 413 -21.86 -8.39 5.14
C ASP A 413 -20.75 -8.13 6.18
N GLU A 414 -21.08 -7.32 7.19
CA GLU A 414 -20.30 -7.19 8.44
C GLU A 414 -20.59 -8.37 9.41
N ASP A 415 -21.70 -9.09 9.23
CA ASP A 415 -22.23 -10.13 10.12
C ASP A 415 -21.79 -11.58 9.78
N LEU A 416 -20.55 -11.79 9.34
CA LEU A 416 -20.02 -13.12 9.03
C LEU A 416 -18.70 -13.41 9.74
N VAL A 417 -18.78 -14.25 10.77
CA VAL A 417 -17.69 -14.71 11.67
C VAL A 417 -16.33 -14.81 10.95
N ALA A 418 -15.48 -13.81 11.20
CA ALA A 418 -14.06 -13.88 10.88
C ALA A 418 -13.40 -15.01 11.69
N GLN A 419 -12.37 -15.66 11.13
CA GLN A 419 -11.57 -16.58 11.94
C GLN A 419 -10.95 -15.83 13.11
N SER A 420 -11.28 -16.25 14.33
CA SER A 420 -10.63 -15.80 15.55
C SER A 420 -9.15 -16.19 15.49
N VAL A 421 -8.30 -15.17 15.41
CA VAL A 421 -6.86 -15.32 15.61
C VAL A 421 -6.60 -15.13 17.10
N LEU A 422 -5.87 -16.05 17.72
CA LEU A 422 -5.60 -16.04 19.16
C LEU A 422 -4.51 -15.03 19.53
N THR A 423 -4.81 -13.75 19.33
CA THR A 423 -4.17 -12.64 20.05
C THR A 423 -4.61 -12.65 21.51
N CYS A 424 -3.73 -12.28 22.43
CA CYS A 424 -3.97 -12.47 23.86
C CYS A 424 -4.72 -11.32 24.55
N ASP A 425 -4.96 -10.21 23.84
CA ASP A 425 -5.79 -9.10 24.31
C ASP A 425 -7.28 -9.44 24.20
N GLY A 426 -8.04 -9.09 25.24
CA GLY A 426 -9.46 -9.41 25.37
C GLY A 426 -10.38 -8.43 24.65
N ASP A 427 -10.39 -8.44 23.32
CA ASP A 427 -11.52 -7.87 22.57
C ASP A 427 -12.74 -8.80 22.77
N GLU A 428 -13.80 -8.28 23.40
CA GLU A 428 -15.07 -9.00 23.62
C GLU A 428 -15.97 -8.87 22.40
N VAL A 429 -16.24 -9.99 21.72
CA VAL A 429 -17.29 -10.12 20.71
C VAL A 429 -18.24 -11.21 21.19
N GLY A 430 -19.53 -10.86 21.31
CA GLY A 430 -20.54 -11.72 21.94
C GLY A 430 -20.94 -12.94 21.09
N GLU A 431 -21.38 -14.00 21.74
CA GLU A 431 -21.83 -15.23 21.08
C GLU A 431 -23.22 -15.05 20.47
N GLY A 432 -23.29 -14.98 19.14
CA GLY A 432 -24.53 -15.01 18.35
C GLY A 432 -24.84 -16.41 17.81
N SER A 433 -26.13 -16.77 17.75
CA SER A 433 -26.56 -18.13 17.37
C SER A 433 -26.34 -18.44 15.89
N GLY A 434 -25.90 -19.67 15.60
CA GLY A 434 -25.50 -20.07 14.26
C GLY A 434 -26.66 -20.43 13.32
N ARG A 435 -26.41 -20.24 12.02
CA ARG A 435 -27.08 -20.98 10.93
C ARG A 435 -26.01 -21.57 10.02
N VAL A 436 -26.22 -22.80 9.56
CA VAL A 436 -25.39 -23.45 8.55
C VAL A 436 -26.08 -23.27 7.20
N GLU A 437 -25.57 -22.33 6.40
CA GLU A 437 -25.80 -22.32 4.95
C GLU A 437 -24.51 -22.72 4.25
N ALA A 438 -24.66 -23.43 3.13
CA ALA A 438 -23.56 -23.98 2.36
C ALA A 438 -23.05 -22.99 1.29
N ASP A 439 -22.06 -23.48 0.55
CA ASP A 439 -21.52 -22.97 -0.72
C ASP A 439 -20.62 -21.72 -0.77
N MET A 440 -19.51 -21.94 -1.51
CA MET A 440 -18.78 -20.98 -2.36
C MET A 440 -18.41 -19.60 -1.78
N ARG A 441 -17.68 -19.54 -0.66
CA ARG A 441 -17.14 -18.28 -0.10
C ARG A 441 -15.61 -18.32 0.15
N PRO A 442 -14.81 -17.30 -0.23
CA PRO A 442 -13.34 -17.35 -0.14
C PRO A 442 -12.75 -17.42 1.27
N GLN A 443 -11.49 -17.88 1.34
CA GLN A 443 -10.69 -18.08 2.56
C GLN A 443 -10.82 -16.92 3.55
N ARG A 444 -11.11 -17.25 4.81
CA ARG A 444 -11.60 -16.30 5.82
C ARG A 444 -10.50 -15.40 6.40
N TRP A 445 -9.23 -15.79 6.34
CA TRP A 445 -8.12 -15.08 6.99
C TRP A 445 -7.92 -13.65 6.47
N LEU A 446 -8.00 -13.40 5.15
CA LEU A 446 -7.83 -12.07 4.55
C LEU A 446 -8.96 -11.08 4.85
N ARG A 447 -10.09 -11.55 5.39
CA ARG A 447 -11.25 -10.70 5.73
C ARG A 447 -10.90 -9.85 6.96
N GLY A 448 -10.92 -8.52 6.79
CA GLY A 448 -10.73 -7.55 7.87
C GLY A 448 -10.01 -6.28 7.40
N SER A 449 -10.14 -5.18 8.14
CA SER A 449 -9.73 -3.82 7.72
C SER A 449 -8.21 -3.54 7.62
N LYS A 450 -7.35 -4.56 7.79
CA LYS A 450 -5.88 -4.39 7.83
C LYS A 450 -5.10 -5.39 6.96
N ARG A 451 -5.69 -6.53 6.64
CA ARG A 451 -5.03 -7.67 5.95
C ARG A 451 -4.98 -7.57 4.41
N PRO A 452 -5.94 -6.95 3.69
CA PRO A 452 -5.96 -6.95 2.23
C PRO A 452 -4.73 -6.36 1.53
N LEU A 453 -4.04 -5.40 2.16
CA LEU A 453 -2.79 -4.86 1.60
C LEU A 453 -1.64 -5.89 1.54
N LEU A 454 -1.70 -6.97 2.33
CA LEU A 454 -0.67 -8.02 2.35
C LEU A 454 -0.68 -8.86 1.06
N ALA A 455 -1.87 -9.09 0.49
CA ALA A 455 -2.04 -9.86 -0.75
C ALA A 455 -1.12 -9.33 -1.87
N GLN A 456 -0.54 -10.22 -2.67
CA GLN A 456 0.52 -9.87 -3.65
C GLN A 456 0.10 -8.70 -4.56
N PHE A 457 -1.13 -8.75 -5.07
CA PHE A 457 -1.78 -7.69 -5.84
C PHE A 457 -2.93 -7.12 -5.01
N ALA A 458 -2.94 -5.80 -4.80
CA ALA A 458 -3.98 -5.11 -4.05
C ALA A 458 -4.56 -3.95 -4.85
N VAL A 459 -5.90 -3.82 -4.85
CA VAL A 459 -6.61 -2.67 -5.41
C VAL A 459 -7.46 -2.04 -4.30
N GLY A 460 -7.32 -0.74 -4.07
CA GLY A 460 -7.95 -0.08 -2.91
C GLY A 460 -8.00 1.44 -3.01
N THR A 461 -8.49 2.10 -1.96
CA THR A 461 -8.41 3.56 -1.86
C THR A 461 -7.07 3.99 -1.26
N ILE A 462 -6.63 5.20 -1.61
CA ILE A 462 -5.36 5.77 -1.13
C ILE A 462 -5.29 5.82 0.41
N ASP A 463 -6.41 6.00 1.10
CA ASP A 463 -6.52 6.09 2.56
C ASP A 463 -5.88 4.89 3.27
N GLN A 464 -6.10 3.68 2.73
CA GLN A 464 -5.58 2.44 3.31
C GLN A 464 -4.05 2.43 3.35
N ALA A 465 -3.40 3.08 2.38
CA ALA A 465 -1.96 3.27 2.37
C ALA A 465 -1.52 4.48 3.20
N LEU A 466 -2.28 5.59 3.22
CA LEU A 466 -1.98 6.73 4.10
C LEU A 466 -2.03 6.36 5.58
N MET A 467 -2.87 5.38 5.98
CA MET A 467 -2.85 4.79 7.32
C MET A 467 -1.49 4.17 7.71
N ALA A 468 -0.58 3.89 6.77
CA ALA A 468 0.76 3.39 7.07
C ALA A 468 1.68 4.45 7.69
N VAL A 469 1.38 5.75 7.52
CA VAL A 469 2.15 6.86 8.12
C VAL A 469 1.40 7.63 9.22
N LEU A 470 0.24 7.12 9.63
CA LEU A 470 -0.52 7.64 10.78
C LEU A 470 -0.15 6.89 12.08
N PRO A 471 -0.35 7.50 13.26
CA PRO A 471 -0.12 6.85 14.57
C PRO A 471 -1.27 5.88 14.92
N VAL A 472 -1.50 4.88 14.05
CA VAL A 472 -2.58 3.89 14.19
C VAL A 472 -2.02 2.51 14.54
N ARG A 473 -2.81 1.70 15.25
CA ARG A 473 -2.48 0.30 15.56
C ARG A 473 -2.11 -0.46 14.28
N HIS A 474 -0.93 -1.09 14.28
CA HIS A 474 -0.37 -1.89 13.18
C HIS A 474 -0.08 -1.08 11.90
N ASN A 475 0.57 0.09 12.03
CA ASN A 475 1.12 0.82 10.89
C ASN A 475 2.35 0.11 10.27
N ALA A 476 3.23 -0.48 11.09
CA ALA A 476 4.37 -1.30 10.65
C ALA A 476 3.98 -2.44 9.70
N LEU A 477 2.85 -3.13 9.96
CA LEU A 477 2.30 -4.18 9.08
C LEU A 477 1.90 -3.62 7.71
N ARG A 478 1.38 -2.38 7.64
CA ARG A 478 1.06 -1.71 6.37
C ARG A 478 2.32 -1.26 5.63
N LEU A 479 3.36 -0.82 6.34
CA LEU A 479 4.67 -0.50 5.74
C LEU A 479 5.36 -1.76 5.18
N LEU A 480 5.25 -2.91 5.86
CA LEU A 480 5.65 -4.21 5.28
C LEU A 480 4.83 -4.52 4.02
N ALA A 481 3.51 -4.40 4.10
CA ALA A 481 2.61 -4.71 2.99
C ALA A 481 2.93 -3.90 1.72
N LEU A 482 3.17 -2.59 1.86
CA LEU A 482 3.47 -1.69 0.74
C LEU A 482 4.92 -1.81 0.25
N SER A 483 5.90 -2.03 1.14
CA SER A 483 7.33 -2.00 0.76
C SER A 483 7.77 -3.16 -0.12
N GLY A 484 6.99 -4.24 -0.23
CA GLY A 484 7.28 -5.35 -1.15
C GLY A 484 6.72 -5.16 -2.55
N LYS A 485 5.97 -4.08 -2.80
CA LYS A 485 5.12 -3.91 -3.99
C LYS A 485 5.48 -2.66 -4.75
N THR A 486 5.25 -2.64 -6.06
CA THR A 486 5.24 -1.38 -6.83
C THR A 486 4.03 -0.55 -6.41
N PHE A 487 4.24 0.72 -6.09
CA PHE A 487 3.23 1.60 -5.51
C PHE A 487 2.59 2.48 -6.58
N ILE A 488 1.38 2.16 -7.03
CA ILE A 488 0.69 2.84 -8.14
C ILE A 488 -0.45 3.71 -7.59
N VAL A 489 -0.48 4.99 -7.94
CA VAL A 489 -1.48 5.96 -7.48
C VAL A 489 -2.13 6.66 -8.68
N ASP A 490 -3.43 6.42 -8.88
CA ASP A 490 -4.20 7.07 -9.95
C ASP A 490 -4.82 8.39 -9.48
N GLU A 491 -4.97 9.34 -10.42
CA GLU A 491 -5.52 10.68 -10.18
C GLU A 491 -4.88 11.43 -8.98
N ALA A 492 -3.56 11.29 -8.78
CA ALA A 492 -2.83 11.79 -7.59
C ALA A 492 -2.93 13.31 -7.34
N HIS A 493 -3.41 14.08 -8.32
CA HIS A 493 -3.71 15.51 -8.22
C HIS A 493 -5.08 15.84 -7.60
N ALA A 494 -5.98 14.85 -7.48
CA ALA A 494 -7.31 15.03 -6.90
C ALA A 494 -7.30 15.11 -5.36
N TYR A 495 -6.12 14.99 -4.74
CA TYR A 495 -5.93 15.01 -3.30
C TYR A 495 -5.80 16.44 -2.75
N ASP A 496 -6.50 16.71 -1.65
CA ASP A 496 -6.40 17.97 -0.91
C ASP A 496 -4.99 18.19 -0.30
N PRO A 497 -4.67 19.41 0.17
CA PRO A 497 -3.34 19.71 0.71
C PRO A 497 -2.92 18.87 1.93
N TYR A 498 -3.87 18.32 2.71
CA TYR A 498 -3.58 17.47 3.86
C TYR A 498 -3.22 16.05 3.40
N MET A 499 -4.01 15.46 2.49
CA MET A 499 -3.67 14.20 1.84
C MET A 499 -2.34 14.27 1.08
N GLN A 500 -2.01 15.40 0.43
CA GLN A 500 -0.69 15.59 -0.21
C GLN A 500 0.48 15.57 0.81
N VAL A 501 0.29 16.07 2.04
CA VAL A 501 1.31 15.97 3.10
C VAL A 501 1.46 14.54 3.60
N LEU A 502 0.35 13.79 3.75
CA LEU A 502 0.41 12.36 4.11
C LEU A 502 1.06 11.53 2.99
N LEU A 503 0.73 11.82 1.73
CA LEU A 503 1.35 11.18 0.56
C LEU A 503 2.85 11.48 0.49
N GLY A 504 3.28 12.73 0.70
CA GLY A 504 4.70 13.08 0.78
C GLY A 504 5.44 12.29 1.86
N ARG A 505 4.87 12.18 3.06
CA ARG A 505 5.43 11.35 4.15
C ARG A 505 5.49 9.85 3.79
N LEU A 506 4.48 9.33 3.10
CA LEU A 506 4.47 7.94 2.64
C LEU A 506 5.52 7.71 1.55
N LEU A 507 5.63 8.60 0.56
CA LEU A 507 6.66 8.58 -0.48
C LEU A 507 8.07 8.63 0.13
N ASN A 508 8.28 9.40 1.21
CA ASN A 508 9.53 9.41 1.94
C ASN A 508 9.89 8.02 2.52
N TRP A 509 8.95 7.35 3.20
CA TRP A 509 9.15 5.97 3.67
C TRP A 509 9.37 4.98 2.52
N LEU A 510 8.64 5.11 1.41
CA LEU A 510 8.80 4.25 0.23
C LEU A 510 10.18 4.45 -0.42
N GLY A 511 10.71 5.68 -0.45
CA GLY A 511 12.08 5.98 -0.88
C GLY A 511 13.14 5.35 0.03
N VAL A 512 12.95 5.37 1.36
CA VAL A 512 13.83 4.67 2.32
C VAL A 512 13.90 3.16 2.04
N TYR A 513 12.78 2.56 1.63
CA TYR A 513 12.69 1.14 1.26
C TYR A 513 13.06 0.85 -0.20
N GLY A 514 13.46 1.86 -0.99
CA GLY A 514 13.80 1.71 -2.41
C GLY A 514 12.63 1.21 -3.27
N VAL A 515 11.40 1.56 -2.91
CA VAL A 515 10.18 1.08 -3.60
C VAL A 515 9.94 1.88 -4.88
N PRO A 516 9.74 1.24 -6.04
CA PRO A 516 9.29 1.94 -7.24
C PRO A 516 7.87 2.49 -7.08
N VAL A 517 7.70 3.77 -7.41
CA VAL A 517 6.44 4.51 -7.32
C VAL A 517 6.00 4.92 -8.73
N VAL A 518 4.71 4.73 -9.04
CA VAL A 518 4.05 5.22 -10.25
C VAL A 518 2.91 6.16 -9.85
N LEU A 519 2.98 7.43 -10.26
CA LEU A 519 1.90 8.41 -10.11
C LEU A 519 1.26 8.69 -11.48
N LEU A 520 -0.07 8.76 -11.57
CA LEU A 520 -0.80 9.03 -12.82
C LEU A 520 -1.57 10.36 -12.80
N PRO A 521 -0.93 11.52 -12.56
CA PRO A 521 -1.61 12.79 -12.38
C PRO A 521 -1.97 13.47 -13.71
N ALA A 522 -2.82 14.50 -13.64
CA ALA A 522 -2.89 15.56 -14.63
C ALA A 522 -1.72 16.56 -14.46
N SER A 523 -1.37 16.86 -13.20
CA SER A 523 -0.16 17.60 -12.80
C SER A 523 0.24 17.27 -11.36
N VAL A 524 1.52 17.05 -11.07
CA VAL A 524 2.05 16.81 -9.71
C VAL A 524 3.03 17.89 -9.28
N SER A 525 3.02 18.20 -7.98
CA SER A 525 4.03 19.08 -7.41
C SER A 525 5.39 18.40 -7.37
N ASP A 526 6.40 19.08 -7.92
CA ASP A 526 7.85 18.84 -7.78
C ASP A 526 8.28 18.49 -6.32
N ARG A 527 7.50 18.96 -5.34
CA ARG A 527 7.57 18.53 -3.93
C ARG A 527 7.49 17.01 -3.73
N LEU A 528 6.53 16.29 -4.32
CA LEU A 528 6.34 14.85 -4.06
C LEU A 528 7.57 14.02 -4.51
N ILE A 529 8.20 14.42 -5.61
CA ILE A 529 9.46 13.84 -6.10
C ILE A 529 10.57 14.09 -5.07
N LYS A 530 10.65 15.30 -4.50
CA LYS A 530 11.67 15.66 -3.49
C LYS A 530 11.45 14.95 -2.15
N GLU A 531 10.21 14.75 -1.72
CA GLU A 531 9.89 13.99 -0.50
C GLU A 531 10.33 12.52 -0.66
N TYR A 532 10.12 11.91 -1.84
CA TYR A 532 10.62 10.58 -2.20
C TYR A 532 12.16 10.50 -2.21
N LEU A 533 12.83 11.42 -2.93
CA LEU A 533 14.29 11.43 -3.02
C LEU A 533 14.96 11.71 -1.67
N GLN A 534 14.37 12.54 -0.81
CA GLN A 534 14.84 12.72 0.56
C GLN A 534 14.79 11.41 1.35
N GLY A 535 13.79 10.56 1.08
CA GLY A 535 13.67 9.21 1.64
C GLY A 535 14.76 8.27 1.12
N ALA A 536 15.03 8.29 -0.18
CA ALA A 536 16.14 7.55 -0.78
C ALA A 536 17.53 8.01 -0.27
N GLY A 537 17.63 9.17 0.38
CA GLY A 537 18.82 9.66 1.08
C GLY A 537 19.42 10.95 0.50
N HIS A 538 18.76 11.58 -0.47
CA HIS A 538 19.23 12.83 -1.06
C HIS A 538 19.08 14.00 -0.08
N LYS A 539 20.13 14.81 0.06
CA LYS A 539 20.16 15.92 1.02
C LYS A 539 19.23 17.05 0.56
N THR A 540 18.34 17.53 1.44
CA THR A 540 17.35 18.58 1.15
C THR A 540 17.95 19.84 0.52
N ARG A 541 19.18 20.23 0.90
CA ARG A 541 19.92 21.39 0.34
C ARG A 541 20.41 21.19 -1.11
N ALA A 542 20.48 19.95 -1.60
CA ALA A 542 20.71 19.65 -3.01
C ALA A 542 19.37 19.66 -3.78
N LEU A 543 18.36 18.99 -3.23
CA LEU A 543 17.01 18.92 -3.80
C LEU A 543 16.35 20.30 -3.95
N SER A 544 16.60 21.24 -3.04
CA SER A 544 16.05 22.60 -3.14
C SER A 544 16.56 23.42 -4.32
N LYS A 545 17.66 23.00 -4.97
CA LYS A 545 18.21 23.63 -6.18
C LYS A 545 17.77 22.94 -7.49
N GLN A 546 17.23 21.73 -7.40
CA GLN A 546 16.75 20.99 -8.56
C GLN A 546 15.29 21.33 -8.82
N THR A 547 14.83 21.18 -10.05
CA THR A 547 13.41 21.22 -10.41
C THR A 547 13.09 20.08 -11.36
N PHE A 548 11.91 19.50 -11.20
CA PHE A 548 11.47 18.33 -11.97
C PHE A 548 10.26 18.70 -12.86
N PRO A 549 10.48 19.42 -13.98
CA PRO A 549 9.38 19.88 -14.85
C PRO A 549 8.74 18.70 -15.59
N GLU A 550 7.52 18.35 -15.21
CA GLU A 550 6.76 17.24 -15.81
C GLU A 550 6.28 17.55 -17.24
N PRO A 551 6.35 16.60 -18.19
CA PRO A 551 5.98 16.82 -19.59
C PRO A 551 4.52 16.47 -19.88
N TYR A 552 3.74 17.40 -20.42
CA TYR A 552 2.36 17.13 -20.86
C TYR A 552 2.20 17.21 -22.40
N PRO A 553 1.60 16.20 -23.06
CA PRO A 553 1.42 14.83 -22.55
C PRO A 553 2.79 14.13 -22.42
N GLY A 554 2.92 13.11 -21.57
CA GLY A 554 4.18 12.40 -21.44
C GLY A 554 4.38 11.60 -20.16
N TRP A 555 5.65 11.30 -19.88
CA TRP A 555 6.11 10.76 -18.60
C TRP A 555 7.47 11.34 -18.19
N LEU A 556 7.72 11.30 -16.88
CA LEU A 556 8.97 11.66 -16.21
C LEU A 556 9.34 10.53 -15.25
N TYR A 557 10.58 10.04 -15.36
CA TYR A 557 11.19 9.10 -14.42
C TYR A 557 12.32 9.80 -13.66
N VAL A 558 12.41 9.57 -12.35
CA VAL A 558 13.56 10.01 -11.54
C VAL A 558 14.08 8.82 -10.73
N ASP A 559 15.32 8.42 -11.01
CA ASP A 559 16.02 7.34 -10.32
C ASP A 559 16.31 7.70 -8.85
N GLY A 560 16.03 6.78 -7.92
CA GLY A 560 16.24 6.98 -6.49
C GLY A 560 17.71 6.98 -6.08
N GLU A 561 18.60 6.32 -6.82
CA GLU A 561 20.04 6.25 -6.48
C GLU A 561 20.76 7.53 -6.90
N SER A 562 20.71 7.88 -8.19
CA SER A 562 21.42 9.04 -8.75
C SER A 562 20.65 10.36 -8.65
N GLY A 563 19.33 10.32 -8.47
CA GLY A 563 18.46 11.51 -8.61
C GLY A 563 18.31 11.99 -10.06
N ARG A 564 18.77 11.22 -11.06
CA ARG A 564 18.73 11.60 -12.47
C ARG A 564 17.32 11.55 -13.02
N ALA A 565 16.84 12.69 -13.51
CA ALA A 565 15.60 12.78 -14.28
C ALA A 565 15.80 12.28 -15.72
N SER A 566 14.82 11.54 -16.24
CA SER A 566 14.68 11.12 -17.65
C SER A 566 13.23 11.32 -18.08
N GLN A 567 12.97 11.62 -19.36
CA GLN A 567 11.62 11.91 -19.86
C GLN A 567 11.37 11.27 -21.22
N ILE A 568 10.08 11.15 -21.58
CA ILE A 568 9.63 10.84 -22.94
C ILE A 568 10.34 11.70 -23.99
N SER A 569 10.85 11.05 -25.05
CA SER A 569 11.51 11.74 -26.15
C SER A 569 10.61 12.75 -26.85
N CYS A 570 11.20 13.80 -27.43
CA CYS A 570 10.42 14.85 -28.11
C CYS A 570 9.60 14.30 -29.29
N ALA A 571 10.13 13.29 -30.01
CA ALA A 571 9.44 12.61 -31.09
C ALA A 571 8.18 11.86 -30.60
N ARG A 572 8.32 10.98 -29.60
CA ARG A 572 7.19 10.24 -29.00
C ARG A 572 6.16 11.17 -28.38
N ARG A 573 6.59 12.29 -27.77
CA ARG A 573 5.73 13.35 -27.23
C ARG A 573 4.87 14.00 -28.30
N GLN A 574 5.47 14.38 -29.43
CA GLN A 574 4.74 14.94 -30.57
C GLN A 574 3.82 13.91 -31.24
N GLU A 575 4.23 12.65 -31.30
CA GLU A 575 3.41 11.53 -31.80
C GLU A 575 2.12 11.38 -30.95
N GLN A 576 2.25 11.33 -29.61
CA GLN A 576 1.11 11.29 -28.68
C GLN A 576 0.20 12.51 -28.82
N ALA A 577 0.76 13.72 -28.83
CA ALA A 577 0.00 14.97 -28.92
C ALA A 577 -0.81 15.06 -30.22
N ARG A 578 -0.23 14.65 -31.36
CA ARG A 578 -0.93 14.62 -32.66
C ARG A 578 -2.00 13.52 -32.73
N ALA A 579 -1.74 12.35 -32.13
CA ALA A 579 -2.68 11.23 -32.12
C ALA A 579 -3.96 11.49 -31.28
N ARG A 580 -3.97 12.56 -30.48
CA ARG A 580 -5.04 12.91 -29.51
C ARG A 580 -5.46 14.39 -29.51
N GLY A 581 -5.05 15.16 -30.52
CA GLY A 581 -5.44 16.57 -30.64
C GLY A 581 -6.96 16.75 -30.72
N MET A 582 -7.49 17.68 -29.93
CA MET A 582 -8.90 18.09 -29.93
C MET A 582 -8.99 19.56 -29.54
N GLU A 583 -9.66 20.37 -30.36
CA GLU A 583 -9.94 21.78 -30.03
C GLU A 583 -11.25 21.87 -29.27
N LEU A 584 -11.22 22.45 -28.06
CA LEU A 584 -12.37 22.59 -27.16
C LEU A 584 -12.91 24.02 -27.19
N ASP A 585 -14.19 24.19 -27.54
CA ASP A 585 -14.90 25.47 -27.43
C ASP A 585 -15.23 25.74 -25.95
N VAL A 586 -14.61 26.79 -25.38
CA VAL A 586 -14.79 27.17 -23.96
C VAL A 586 -15.59 28.47 -23.87
N VAL A 587 -16.89 28.35 -23.62
CA VAL A 587 -17.84 29.46 -23.49
C VAL A 587 -17.99 29.84 -22.02
N VAL A 588 -17.91 31.13 -21.69
CA VAL A 588 -18.12 31.63 -20.32
C VAL A 588 -19.45 32.38 -20.25
N GLU A 589 -20.36 31.91 -19.40
CA GLU A 589 -21.73 32.42 -19.27
C GLU A 589 -21.95 33.05 -17.89
N PRO A 590 -22.28 34.37 -17.81
CA PRO A 590 -22.54 35.04 -16.55
C PRO A 590 -23.93 34.70 -16.01
N VAL A 591 -24.00 34.13 -14.81
CA VAL A 591 -25.22 33.70 -14.13
C VAL A 591 -25.43 34.43 -12.79
N VAL A 592 -26.70 34.56 -12.39
CA VAL A 592 -27.12 35.06 -11.08
C VAL A 592 -27.75 33.91 -10.28
N HIS A 593 -27.46 33.85 -8.99
CA HIS A 593 -28.03 32.88 -8.05
C HIS A 593 -29.23 33.50 -7.30
N GLY A 594 -30.23 32.69 -6.95
CA GLY A 594 -31.40 33.10 -6.14
C GLY A 594 -32.44 34.01 -6.83
N GLY A 595 -32.08 34.75 -7.87
CA GLY A 595 -33.00 35.63 -8.62
C GLY A 595 -33.80 34.92 -9.72
N GLY A 596 -34.98 35.46 -10.04
CA GLY A 596 -35.74 35.11 -11.25
C GLY A 596 -35.37 36.01 -12.43
N GLY A 597 -35.28 35.46 -13.64
CA GLY A 597 -35.02 36.20 -14.88
C GLY A 597 -34.06 35.50 -15.84
N ALA A 598 -33.81 36.08 -17.02
CA ALA A 598 -33.05 35.45 -18.10
C ALA A 598 -31.55 35.19 -17.82
N ARG A 599 -31.00 35.76 -16.75
CA ARG A 599 -29.63 35.48 -16.24
C ARG A 599 -29.62 34.55 -15.01
N ALA A 600 -30.77 34.06 -14.54
CA ALA A 600 -30.80 33.07 -13.48
C ALA A 600 -30.08 31.79 -13.92
N ARG A 601 -29.25 31.19 -13.04
CA ARG A 601 -28.45 29.99 -13.36
C ARG A 601 -29.25 28.90 -14.08
N LEU A 602 -30.47 28.61 -13.60
CA LEU A 602 -31.37 27.63 -14.17
C LEU A 602 -31.88 28.01 -15.57
N ALA A 603 -32.31 29.26 -15.78
CA ALA A 603 -32.77 29.75 -17.08
C ALA A 603 -31.66 29.72 -18.15
N VAL A 604 -30.40 29.91 -17.75
CA VAL A 604 -29.23 29.76 -18.64
C VAL A 604 -28.97 28.28 -18.97
N ILE A 605 -29.03 27.37 -17.99
CA ILE A 605 -28.94 25.92 -18.22
C ILE A 605 -30.06 25.45 -19.18
N GLU A 606 -31.31 25.82 -18.92
CA GLU A 606 -32.45 25.52 -19.80
C GLU A 606 -32.25 26.07 -21.21
N ARG A 607 -31.74 27.31 -21.37
CA ARG A 607 -31.43 27.91 -22.68
C ARG A 607 -30.43 27.06 -23.47
N LEU A 608 -29.41 26.53 -22.81
CA LEU A 608 -28.36 25.71 -23.42
C LEU A 608 -28.83 24.29 -23.77
N LEU A 609 -29.84 23.76 -23.07
CA LEU A 609 -30.40 22.42 -23.30
C LEU A 609 -31.51 22.37 -24.37
N LYS A 610 -32.05 23.52 -24.81
CA LYS A 610 -33.07 23.62 -25.88
C LYS A 610 -32.79 22.85 -27.19
N PRO A 611 -31.55 22.71 -27.69
CA PRO A 611 -31.30 21.90 -28.89
C PRO A 611 -31.57 20.41 -28.65
N ILE A 612 -31.28 19.92 -27.45
CA ILE A 612 -31.45 18.53 -27.04
C ILE A 612 -32.94 18.15 -26.95
N GLU A 613 -33.79 19.11 -26.55
CA GLU A 613 -35.26 19.02 -26.58
C GLU A 613 -35.80 18.66 -27.97
N LYS A 614 -35.13 19.11 -29.06
CA LYS A 614 -35.61 18.99 -30.44
C LYS A 614 -34.92 17.92 -31.26
N GLU A 615 -33.60 17.84 -31.18
CA GLU A 615 -32.78 16.96 -32.02
C GLU A 615 -32.28 15.71 -31.26
N GLY A 616 -32.32 15.75 -29.92
CA GLY A 616 -31.65 14.77 -29.06
C GLY A 616 -30.18 15.12 -28.80
N GLY A 617 -29.48 14.20 -28.15
CA GLY A 617 -28.08 14.34 -27.70
C GLY A 617 -27.88 14.05 -26.22
N THR A 618 -26.64 14.21 -25.76
CA THR A 618 -26.23 14.00 -24.37
C THR A 618 -25.66 15.27 -23.75
N ALA A 619 -26.20 15.68 -22.61
CA ALA A 619 -25.63 16.76 -21.78
C ALA A 619 -25.14 16.24 -20.43
N LEU A 620 -24.04 16.83 -19.96
CA LEU A 620 -23.55 16.70 -18.60
C LEU A 620 -23.59 18.06 -17.90
N VAL A 621 -24.32 18.16 -16.79
CA VAL A 621 -24.46 19.40 -15.99
C VAL A 621 -23.81 19.19 -14.62
N VAL A 622 -22.61 19.74 -14.43
CA VAL A 622 -21.80 19.55 -13.22
C VAL A 622 -21.98 20.72 -12.25
N CYS A 623 -22.63 20.44 -11.12
CA CYS A 623 -22.91 21.38 -10.04
C CYS A 623 -21.85 21.27 -8.94
N ASN A 624 -21.44 22.39 -8.35
CA ASN A 624 -20.45 22.39 -7.27
C ASN A 624 -21.00 21.94 -5.90
N THR A 625 -22.33 21.96 -5.70
CA THR A 625 -22.96 21.46 -4.46
C THR A 625 -24.06 20.43 -4.74
N VAL A 626 -24.34 19.59 -3.73
CA VAL A 626 -25.42 18.59 -3.80
C VAL A 626 -26.80 19.26 -3.85
N GLY A 627 -27.00 20.37 -3.15
CA GLY A 627 -28.26 21.13 -3.18
C GLY A 627 -28.52 21.73 -4.56
N ASP A 628 -27.49 22.29 -5.21
CA ASP A 628 -27.59 22.78 -6.59
C ASP A 628 -27.89 21.66 -7.58
N ALA A 629 -27.26 20.50 -7.43
CA ALA A 629 -27.56 19.33 -8.26
C ALA A 629 -29.01 18.87 -8.10
N GLN A 630 -29.52 18.78 -6.88
CA GLN A 630 -30.91 18.39 -6.59
C GLN A 630 -31.92 19.43 -7.12
N ASN A 631 -31.70 20.72 -6.87
CA ASN A 631 -32.54 21.81 -7.37
C ASN A 631 -32.54 21.92 -8.91
N THR A 632 -31.40 21.62 -9.55
CA THR A 632 -31.29 21.60 -11.02
C THR A 632 -32.00 20.37 -11.59
N TYR A 633 -31.79 19.19 -11.00
CA TYR A 633 -32.43 17.94 -11.41
C TYR A 633 -33.96 18.01 -11.34
N LEU A 634 -34.53 18.50 -10.23
CA LEU A 634 -35.99 18.55 -10.05
C LEU A 634 -36.66 19.37 -11.16
N LYS A 635 -36.13 20.57 -11.45
CA LYS A 635 -36.66 21.47 -12.48
C LYS A 635 -36.42 21.01 -13.91
N LEU A 636 -35.29 20.34 -14.18
CA LEU A 636 -35.07 19.73 -15.48
C LEU A 636 -36.01 18.52 -15.67
N ARG A 637 -36.25 17.70 -14.63
CA ARG A 637 -37.21 16.60 -14.70
C ARG A 637 -38.64 17.10 -14.97
N GLU A 638 -39.08 18.16 -14.28
CA GLU A 638 -40.37 18.83 -14.50
C GLU A 638 -40.59 19.32 -15.95
N ARG A 639 -39.50 19.52 -16.72
CA ARG A 639 -39.52 20.07 -18.08
C ARG A 639 -39.20 19.04 -19.18
N PHE A 640 -38.40 18.02 -18.89
CA PHE A 640 -37.85 17.08 -19.87
C PHE A 640 -38.30 15.62 -19.65
N ASP A 641 -39.02 15.30 -18.57
CA ASP A 641 -39.32 13.92 -18.15
C ASP A 641 -40.78 13.75 -17.70
N GLU A 642 -41.71 13.61 -18.67
CA GLU A 642 -43.14 13.32 -18.42
C GLU A 642 -43.41 11.86 -17.98
N ARG A 643 -42.38 11.03 -17.79
CA ARG A 643 -42.51 9.57 -17.60
C ARG A 643 -42.07 9.11 -16.21
N SER A 644 -42.78 8.11 -15.71
CA SER A 644 -42.53 7.49 -14.41
C SER A 644 -41.17 6.79 -14.30
N HIS A 645 -40.69 6.66 -13.06
CA HIS A 645 -39.38 6.12 -12.67
C HIS A 645 -38.97 4.78 -13.32
N GLU A 646 -39.91 3.97 -13.79
CA GLU A 646 -39.69 2.60 -14.29
C GLU A 646 -39.21 2.53 -15.75
N GLN A 647 -39.32 3.61 -16.54
CA GLN A 647 -38.93 3.61 -17.97
C GLN A 647 -37.53 4.16 -18.26
N GLY A 648 -36.73 4.49 -17.23
CA GLY A 648 -35.39 5.05 -17.39
C GLY A 648 -35.41 6.48 -17.94
N GLY A 649 -35.69 7.44 -17.05
CA GLY A 649 -35.94 8.85 -17.39
C GLY A 649 -34.86 9.53 -18.24
N SER A 650 -35.27 10.54 -18.99
CA SER A 650 -34.39 11.38 -19.81
C SER A 650 -33.38 12.16 -18.94
N VAL A 651 -33.74 12.47 -17.69
CA VAL A 651 -32.90 13.19 -16.73
C VAL A 651 -32.44 12.27 -15.60
N GLN A 652 -31.13 12.22 -15.35
CA GLN A 652 -30.52 11.41 -14.29
C GLN A 652 -29.75 12.28 -13.29
N LEU A 653 -29.76 11.91 -12.01
CA LEU A 653 -29.03 12.58 -10.93
C LEU A 653 -27.93 11.69 -10.34
N LEU A 654 -26.71 12.20 -10.26
CA LEU A 654 -25.55 11.49 -9.69
C LEU A 654 -24.81 12.34 -8.64
N HIS A 655 -24.85 11.94 -7.37
CA HIS A 655 -24.15 12.60 -6.29
C HIS A 655 -23.79 11.64 -5.15
N ALA A 656 -22.83 12.02 -4.29
CA ALA A 656 -22.35 11.15 -3.20
C ALA A 656 -23.41 10.84 -2.11
N ARG A 657 -24.43 11.70 -1.93
CA ARG A 657 -25.49 11.53 -0.89
C ARG A 657 -26.60 10.56 -1.31
N PHE A 658 -26.24 9.35 -1.68
CA PHE A 658 -27.18 8.22 -1.86
C PHE A 658 -26.70 7.01 -1.05
N PRO A 659 -27.60 6.10 -0.64
CA PRO A 659 -27.23 4.74 -0.22
C PRO A 659 -26.28 4.08 -1.23
N GLY A 660 -25.38 3.22 -0.76
CA GLY A 660 -24.26 2.72 -1.57
C GLY A 660 -24.70 1.92 -2.80
N ASP A 661 -25.68 1.04 -2.60
CA ASP A 661 -26.42 0.26 -3.58
C ASP A 661 -27.14 1.15 -4.60
N VAL A 662 -27.92 2.12 -4.15
CA VAL A 662 -28.66 3.07 -5.01
C VAL A 662 -27.68 3.91 -5.85
N ARG A 663 -26.56 4.32 -5.26
CA ARG A 663 -25.50 5.04 -5.96
C ARG A 663 -24.85 4.17 -7.03
N GLU A 664 -24.55 2.91 -6.73
CA GLU A 664 -23.92 2.00 -7.69
C GLU A 664 -24.86 1.69 -8.86
N ALA A 665 -26.13 1.36 -8.58
CA ALA A 665 -27.16 1.12 -9.60
C ALA A 665 -27.30 2.32 -10.56
N ARG A 666 -27.41 3.55 -10.03
CA ARG A 666 -27.45 4.77 -10.86
C ARG A 666 -26.17 5.00 -11.64
N THR A 667 -25.00 4.74 -11.04
CA THR A 667 -23.70 4.87 -11.74
C THR A 667 -23.62 3.90 -12.93
N ARG A 668 -24.11 2.67 -12.74
CA ARG A 668 -24.18 1.62 -13.75
C ARG A 668 -25.14 2.00 -14.88
N GLU A 669 -26.33 2.51 -14.56
CA GLU A 669 -27.36 2.98 -15.51
C GLU A 669 -26.88 4.16 -16.38
N VAL A 670 -26.14 5.09 -15.80
CA VAL A 670 -25.52 6.22 -16.52
C VAL A 670 -24.41 5.71 -17.44
N THR A 671 -23.47 4.91 -16.92
CA THR A 671 -22.26 4.50 -17.65
C THR A 671 -22.52 3.46 -18.75
N GLN A 672 -23.50 2.56 -18.60
CA GLN A 672 -23.87 1.61 -19.65
C GLN A 672 -24.30 2.29 -20.95
N GLY A 673 -25.00 3.43 -20.87
CA GLY A 673 -25.44 4.18 -22.05
C GLY A 673 -24.43 5.21 -22.57
N LEU A 674 -23.47 5.66 -21.75
CA LEU A 674 -22.58 6.78 -22.08
C LEU A 674 -21.08 6.42 -22.16
N GLY A 675 -20.70 5.17 -21.86
CA GLY A 675 -19.34 4.67 -22.07
C GLY A 675 -19.08 4.19 -23.51
N ARG A 676 -17.84 3.79 -23.78
CA ARG A 676 -17.31 3.46 -25.12
C ARG A 676 -18.17 2.53 -26.00
N ASN A 677 -18.89 1.59 -25.40
CA ASN A 677 -19.48 0.43 -26.09
C ASN A 677 -20.99 0.55 -26.41
N GLY A 678 -21.72 1.51 -25.83
CA GLY A 678 -23.16 1.70 -26.07
C GLY A 678 -24.06 0.57 -25.56
N PRO A 679 -25.36 0.55 -25.97
CA PRO A 679 -26.01 1.45 -26.93
C PRO A 679 -26.23 2.87 -26.39
N ARG A 680 -26.19 3.88 -27.26
CA ARG A 680 -26.19 5.30 -26.84
C ARG A 680 -27.62 5.88 -26.82
N PRO A 681 -28.09 6.47 -25.70
CA PRO A 681 -29.46 7.01 -25.60
C PRO A 681 -29.65 8.24 -26.50
N ARG A 682 -30.79 8.30 -27.20
CA ARG A 682 -31.13 9.41 -28.12
C ARG A 682 -31.23 10.77 -27.41
N CYS A 683 -31.67 10.78 -26.15
CA CYS A 683 -31.67 11.97 -25.28
C CYS A 683 -31.26 11.51 -23.88
N ARG A 684 -30.29 12.19 -23.27
CA ARG A 684 -29.95 11.99 -21.85
C ARG A 684 -29.28 13.23 -21.24
N ILE A 685 -29.81 13.70 -20.11
CA ILE A 685 -29.30 14.84 -19.36
C ILE A 685 -28.83 14.33 -17.99
N VAL A 686 -27.52 14.29 -17.77
CA VAL A 686 -26.93 13.87 -16.49
C VAL A 686 -26.63 15.10 -15.65
N VAL A 687 -27.37 15.29 -14.56
CA VAL A 687 -27.06 16.29 -13.53
C VAL A 687 -26.19 15.62 -12.48
N ALA A 688 -25.00 16.17 -12.22
CA ALA A 688 -24.04 15.56 -11.32
C ALA A 688 -23.34 16.56 -10.40
N THR A 689 -22.72 16.07 -9.33
CA THR A 689 -21.67 16.80 -8.61
C THR A 689 -20.28 16.33 -9.05
N GLN A 690 -19.23 16.63 -8.28
CA GLN A 690 -17.83 16.23 -8.53
C GLN A 690 -17.61 14.74 -8.83
N VAL A 691 -18.59 13.87 -8.52
CA VAL A 691 -18.53 12.42 -8.76
C VAL A 691 -18.29 12.00 -10.22
N VAL A 692 -18.50 12.89 -11.21
CA VAL A 692 -18.19 12.62 -12.64
C VAL A 692 -16.78 13.03 -13.06
N GLU A 693 -16.03 13.69 -12.18
CA GLU A 693 -14.64 14.11 -12.45
C GLU A 693 -13.68 12.92 -12.40
N GLN A 694 -13.95 11.93 -11.54
CA GLN A 694 -13.07 10.80 -11.27
C GLN A 694 -13.57 9.51 -11.93
N SER A 695 -12.72 8.88 -12.75
CA SER A 695 -12.84 7.56 -13.41
C SER A 695 -14.24 6.96 -13.63
N LEU A 696 -15.16 7.74 -14.21
CA LEU A 696 -16.36 7.23 -14.89
C LEU A 696 -16.16 7.31 -16.41
N ASP A 697 -16.52 6.26 -17.14
CA ASP A 697 -16.46 6.28 -18.61
C ASP A 697 -17.75 6.91 -19.15
N LEU A 698 -17.66 8.19 -19.53
CA LEU A 698 -18.78 9.04 -19.93
C LEU A 698 -18.38 9.93 -21.11
N ASP A 699 -19.18 9.90 -22.18
CA ASP A 699 -19.12 10.81 -23.31
C ASP A 699 -20.44 11.61 -23.39
N ALA A 700 -20.32 12.94 -23.41
CA ALA A 700 -21.40 13.89 -23.62
C ALA A 700 -21.08 14.83 -24.80
N ASP A 701 -22.11 15.32 -25.49
CA ASP A 701 -21.97 16.26 -26.61
C ASP A 701 -21.67 17.68 -26.11
N ILE A 702 -22.23 18.05 -24.95
CA ILE A 702 -21.98 19.32 -24.25
C ILE A 702 -21.75 19.09 -22.76
N VAL A 703 -20.79 19.81 -22.18
CA VAL A 703 -20.56 19.86 -20.73
C VAL A 703 -20.85 21.27 -20.23
N ILE A 704 -21.80 21.39 -19.30
CA ILE A 704 -22.13 22.63 -18.58
C ILE A 704 -21.60 22.48 -17.16
N SER A 705 -20.82 23.44 -16.68
CA SER A 705 -20.10 23.36 -15.40
C SER A 705 -20.23 24.66 -14.61
N ASP A 706 -20.48 24.58 -13.31
CA ASP A 706 -20.16 25.70 -12.42
C ASP A 706 -18.66 26.01 -12.47
N LEU A 707 -18.26 27.27 -12.22
CA LEU A 707 -16.86 27.68 -12.14
C LEU A 707 -16.09 26.86 -11.09
N ALA A 708 -14.89 26.40 -11.46
CA ALA A 708 -14.02 25.57 -10.61
C ALA A 708 -12.53 25.82 -10.95
N PRO A 709 -11.57 25.34 -10.14
CA PRO A 709 -10.14 25.49 -10.43
C PRO A 709 -9.74 24.92 -11.80
N LEU A 710 -9.13 25.77 -12.63
CA LEU A 710 -8.85 25.49 -14.04
C LEU A 710 -7.94 24.28 -14.26
N SER A 711 -6.83 24.21 -13.52
CA SER A 711 -5.75 23.23 -13.72
C SER A 711 -6.15 21.78 -13.46
N LEU A 712 -7.18 21.55 -12.64
CA LEU A 712 -7.58 20.21 -12.17
C LEU A 712 -9.02 19.87 -12.56
N LEU A 713 -9.98 20.70 -12.14
CA LEU A 713 -11.40 20.34 -12.19
C LEU A 713 -12.04 20.58 -13.56
N LEU A 714 -11.84 21.76 -14.15
CA LEU A 714 -12.49 22.09 -15.43
C LEU A 714 -11.97 21.20 -16.57
N LEU A 715 -10.69 20.82 -16.56
CA LEU A 715 -10.11 19.91 -17.55
C LEU A 715 -10.58 18.45 -17.35
N GLN A 716 -10.75 17.97 -16.11
CA GLN A 716 -11.39 16.67 -15.86
C GLN A 716 -12.85 16.63 -16.31
N ARG A 717 -13.62 17.69 -16.06
CA ARG A 717 -15.01 17.84 -16.55
C ARG A 717 -15.05 17.88 -18.09
N ALA A 718 -14.14 18.62 -18.72
CA ALA A 718 -14.00 18.67 -20.17
C ALA A 718 -13.60 17.31 -20.79
N GLY A 719 -12.82 16.48 -20.09
CA GLY A 719 -12.46 15.11 -20.49
C GLY A 719 -13.62 14.09 -20.53
N ARG A 720 -14.85 14.56 -20.30
CA ARG A 720 -16.12 13.85 -20.55
C ARG A 720 -16.86 14.36 -21.80
N CYS A 721 -16.40 15.46 -22.40
CA CYS A 721 -16.89 15.94 -23.70
C CYS A 721 -16.16 15.19 -24.82
N TRP A 722 -16.92 14.52 -25.70
CA TRP A 722 -16.41 13.86 -26.92
C TRP A 722 -15.26 12.83 -26.70
N ARG A 723 -15.20 12.29 -25.49
CA ARG A 723 -14.22 11.33 -24.96
C ARG A 723 -13.92 10.13 -25.88
N HIS A 724 -14.91 9.66 -26.64
CA HIS A 724 -14.81 8.47 -27.48
C HIS A 724 -14.77 8.76 -28.99
N GLU A 725 -14.72 10.03 -29.41
CA GLU A 725 -14.83 10.40 -30.83
C GLU A 725 -13.73 9.77 -31.70
N ASN A 726 -12.48 9.85 -31.25
CA ASN A 726 -11.32 9.23 -31.90
C ASN A 726 -11.40 7.69 -32.00
N HIS A 727 -12.30 7.05 -31.25
CA HIS A 727 -12.58 5.62 -31.36
C HIS A 727 -13.73 5.36 -32.34
N TRP A 728 -14.85 6.06 -32.20
CA TRP A 728 -16.04 5.90 -33.04
C TRP A 728 -15.80 6.32 -34.50
N ALA A 729 -15.01 7.35 -34.73
CA ALA A 729 -14.57 7.75 -36.08
C ALA A 729 -13.71 6.68 -36.80
N ARG A 730 -13.17 5.68 -36.07
CA ARG A 730 -12.36 4.58 -36.63
C ARG A 730 -13.09 3.24 -36.71
N HIS A 731 -14.02 2.98 -35.79
CA HIS A 731 -14.70 1.67 -35.64
C HIS A 731 -16.21 1.73 -35.91
N GLY A 732 -16.74 2.91 -36.27
CA GLY A 732 -18.17 3.19 -36.31
C GLY A 732 -18.70 3.73 -34.98
N TYR A 733 -19.78 4.52 -35.07
CA TYR A 733 -20.53 4.97 -33.89
C TYR A 733 -21.43 3.86 -33.35
N PRO A 734 -21.72 3.82 -32.04
CA PRO A 734 -22.76 2.95 -31.48
C PRO A 734 -24.07 3.17 -32.22
N ASP A 735 -24.78 2.07 -32.49
CA ASP A 735 -26.08 2.07 -33.17
C ASP A 735 -26.09 2.73 -34.57
N GLY A 736 -24.91 2.94 -35.17
CA GLY A 736 -24.72 3.62 -36.46
C GLY A 736 -25.04 5.12 -36.45
N ARG A 737 -25.23 5.75 -35.27
CA ARG A 737 -25.69 7.14 -35.14
C ARG A 737 -24.55 8.07 -34.72
N GLY A 738 -24.19 8.99 -35.61
CA GLY A 738 -23.30 10.12 -35.28
C GLY A 738 -23.94 11.11 -34.30
N ARG A 739 -23.17 12.14 -33.92
CA ARG A 739 -23.64 13.20 -33.01
C ARG A 739 -24.75 14.06 -33.65
N PRO A 740 -25.60 14.74 -32.84
CA PRO A 740 -26.60 15.68 -33.32
C PRO A 740 -26.00 16.84 -34.14
N ALA A 741 -26.77 17.41 -35.06
CA ALA A 741 -26.29 18.48 -35.95
C ALA A 741 -25.92 19.78 -35.19
N TRP A 742 -26.59 20.09 -34.08
CA TRP A 742 -26.22 21.21 -33.20
C TRP A 742 -24.86 21.02 -32.50
N ALA A 743 -24.35 19.79 -32.40
CA ALA A 743 -23.07 19.45 -31.79
C ALA A 743 -21.96 19.40 -32.85
N SER A 744 -21.62 20.55 -33.42
CA SER A 744 -20.58 20.67 -34.46
C SER A 744 -19.14 20.61 -33.95
N GLY A 745 -18.93 20.66 -32.64
CA GLY A 745 -17.64 20.53 -31.96
C GLY A 745 -17.81 20.36 -30.45
N PRO A 746 -16.78 19.88 -29.73
CA PRO A 746 -16.85 19.70 -28.29
C PRO A 746 -16.91 21.05 -27.56
N ARG A 747 -17.92 21.23 -26.71
CA ARG A 747 -18.18 22.50 -26.01
C ARG A 747 -18.25 22.32 -24.50
N LEU A 748 -17.43 23.10 -23.79
CA LEU A 748 -17.50 23.34 -22.36
C LEU A 748 -18.13 24.72 -22.12
N VAL A 749 -19.23 24.77 -21.36
CA VAL A 749 -19.83 26.02 -20.89
C VAL A 749 -19.56 26.20 -19.40
N VAL A 750 -18.88 27.27 -19.02
CA VAL A 750 -18.55 27.59 -17.63
C VAL A 750 -19.48 28.68 -17.11
N LEU A 751 -20.31 28.33 -16.12
CA LEU A 751 -21.22 29.24 -15.44
C LEU A 751 -20.46 30.02 -14.37
N VAL A 752 -20.37 31.34 -14.53
CA VAL A 752 -19.64 32.24 -13.63
C VAL A 752 -20.64 33.16 -12.92
N LEU A 753 -20.54 33.27 -11.59
CA LEU A 753 -21.40 34.18 -10.82
C LEU A 753 -21.09 35.64 -11.17
N GLY A 754 -22.04 36.30 -11.82
CA GLY A 754 -22.00 37.73 -12.09
C GLY A 754 -22.54 38.51 -10.91
N TYR A 755 -21.67 39.21 -10.20
CA TYR A 755 -22.08 40.31 -9.33
C TYR A 755 -22.69 41.45 -10.15
N GLY A 756 -23.56 42.25 -9.54
CA GLY A 756 -24.29 43.32 -10.23
C GLY A 756 -23.37 44.39 -10.82
N ASN A 757 -23.83 44.99 -11.93
CA ASN A 757 -23.14 46.05 -12.71
C ASN A 757 -21.78 45.65 -13.31
N ILE A 758 -21.82 45.05 -14.50
CA ILE A 758 -20.67 44.88 -15.38
C ILE A 758 -20.44 46.19 -16.15
N SER A 759 -19.91 47.19 -15.45
CA SER A 759 -19.39 48.45 -16.02
C SER A 759 -17.96 48.72 -15.53
N ASP A 760 -17.71 48.53 -14.23
CA ASP A 760 -16.47 48.99 -13.56
C ASP A 760 -15.70 47.88 -12.82
N MET A 761 -15.99 46.60 -13.11
CA MET A 761 -15.13 45.49 -12.69
C MET A 761 -14.23 45.04 -13.85
N GLU A 762 -12.91 45.17 -13.64
CA GLU A 762 -11.91 44.48 -14.46
C GLU A 762 -12.22 42.98 -14.53
N ILE A 763 -11.96 42.38 -15.69
CA ILE A 763 -12.04 40.93 -15.88
C ILE A 763 -11.16 40.27 -14.81
N PRO A 764 -11.71 39.41 -13.91
CA PRO A 764 -10.92 38.86 -12.80
C PRO A 764 -9.61 38.23 -13.31
N PRO A 765 -8.47 38.40 -12.62
CA PRO A 765 -7.18 37.96 -13.14
C PRO A 765 -7.13 36.50 -13.57
N ALA A 766 -7.93 35.62 -12.94
CA ALA A 766 -8.11 34.23 -13.35
C ALA A 766 -8.73 34.05 -14.76
N VAL A 767 -9.64 34.94 -15.18
CA VAL A 767 -10.27 34.92 -16.52
C VAL A 767 -9.39 35.60 -17.57
N ALA A 768 -8.60 36.61 -17.17
CA ALA A 768 -7.52 37.14 -18.01
C ALA A 768 -6.44 36.07 -18.27
N LEU A 769 -6.04 35.33 -17.22
CA LEU A 769 -5.17 34.15 -17.32
C LEU A 769 -5.80 33.04 -18.19
N LEU A 770 -7.11 32.81 -18.10
CA LEU A 770 -7.82 31.84 -18.94
C LEU A 770 -7.73 32.21 -20.43
N ARG A 771 -7.84 33.50 -20.78
CA ARG A 771 -7.60 34.00 -22.15
C ARG A 771 -6.13 33.96 -22.58
N ALA A 772 -5.18 34.08 -21.64
CA ALA A 772 -3.74 34.03 -21.95
C ALA A 772 -3.22 32.60 -22.13
N ALA A 773 -3.58 31.68 -21.23
CA ALA A 773 -3.16 30.29 -21.27
C ALA A 773 -3.67 29.55 -22.52
N LEU A 774 -4.87 29.89 -23.00
CA LEU A 774 -5.44 29.35 -24.25
C LEU A 774 -4.84 29.95 -25.54
N ARG A 775 -3.91 30.92 -25.45
CA ARG A 775 -3.35 31.62 -26.63
C ARG A 775 -1.86 31.39 -26.92
N SER A 776 -1.11 30.78 -26.00
CA SER A 776 0.36 30.68 -26.14
C SER A 776 0.92 29.32 -25.65
N PRO A 777 1.03 28.30 -26.52
CA PRO A 777 1.60 26.99 -26.16
C PRO A 777 3.12 26.96 -25.91
N THR A 778 3.82 28.09 -26.11
CA THR A 778 5.28 28.13 -26.33
C THR A 778 6.05 29.15 -25.48
N ALA A 779 5.39 29.92 -24.61
CA ALA A 779 6.05 30.98 -23.84
C ALA A 779 6.61 30.47 -22.50
N SER A 780 7.93 30.62 -22.29
CA SER A 780 8.56 30.43 -20.97
C SER A 780 8.08 31.49 -19.97
N PRO A 781 7.99 31.19 -18.66
CA PRO A 781 7.49 32.13 -17.67
C PRO A 781 8.44 33.33 -17.50
N PRO A 782 7.92 34.58 -17.40
CA PRO A 782 8.75 35.76 -17.23
C PRO A 782 9.35 35.84 -15.83
N THR A 783 10.64 36.14 -15.74
CA THR A 783 11.36 36.34 -14.49
C THR A 783 10.89 37.60 -13.77
N ARG A 784 10.10 37.45 -12.70
CA ARG A 784 9.74 38.55 -11.79
C ARG A 784 10.91 38.91 -10.87
N THR A 785 11.73 39.87 -11.26
CA THR A 785 12.56 40.66 -10.34
C THR A 785 11.69 41.65 -9.59
N ALA A 786 11.19 41.27 -8.41
CA ALA A 786 10.48 42.18 -7.52
C ALA A 786 11.45 42.90 -6.59
N GLN A 787 11.69 44.19 -6.81
CA GLN A 787 12.24 45.06 -5.77
C GLN A 787 11.15 45.32 -4.74
N MET A 788 11.44 45.05 -3.46
CA MET A 788 10.55 45.45 -2.36
C MET A 788 10.86 46.89 -1.97
N SER A 789 9.93 47.80 -2.24
CA SER A 789 9.84 49.06 -1.52
C SER A 789 9.10 48.81 -0.19
N HIS A 790 9.72 49.15 0.93
CA HIS A 790 8.97 49.40 2.16
C HIS A 790 8.12 50.66 1.97
N ASP A 791 6.84 50.61 2.34
CA ASP A 791 6.28 51.54 3.32
C ASP A 791 4.88 51.09 3.81
N ASP A 792 4.41 51.76 4.86
CA ASP A 792 3.07 51.74 5.49
C ASP A 792 2.51 50.42 6.09
N ARG A 793 2.87 50.27 7.39
CA ARG A 793 2.01 49.87 8.55
C ARG A 793 1.33 48.51 8.56
#